data_AF-A0A5C5VBD3-F1
#
_entry.id   AF-A0A5C5VBD3-F1
#
_cell.length_a   1.000
_cell.length_b   1.000
_cell.length_c   1.000
_cell.angle_alpha   90.00
_cell.angle_beta   90.00
_cell.angle_gamma   90.00
#
_symmetry.space_group_name_H-M   'P 1'
#
loop_
_entity.id
_entity.type
_entity.pdbx_description
1 polymer ?
#
loop_
_entity_poly.entity_id
_entity_poly.type
_entity_poly.pdbx_seq_one_letter_code
_entity_poly.pdbx_strand_id
1 'polypeptide(L)'
;MQTYQDYVDEIQSAVFSTETADPDFLRDTAALYAEACAEVNDRLRRVGHLLRRGHRSEAIQLTEEEPNLLDQVALLDFPELPEWINMLISWDMATPPPLLVDIAADLNRAYADQQPVAPLLRQHRLLALGRAPLSARINVLRRLIELDGYNEAWGSDLESMEKVRLKEIGNEAEKAFRKNDKVRLSRLREELLSGDWSVSISDSVKDRVSELSDQANVRGASEDVTRLASELNEAFMAFDVDLGMQLRDRWRDAVSTACLATDDERLEQANPALDWLSDQDKLIGEQVRRRELIEEIERGLETEAPAKELERLLDKSETFEEPLPETLRLRVSRRLQNASVAARRRHMVTLVSLVGLLLLIGVGVGYLVTSQRRARIANDAAATLERLIGQGEIEQAARYYSTLAADQPGIAGTSAVQDQQAKVVAAQRESEQRRAGYERAVERARELTPEDADTSAIEEALDLATTDEQRRNVEAIQESLAKDKFALQRKRDSDFTRILEGLRSRLRTLQKNQEAPVAELVSQARAFRREVTETKDAHPGVSSTLLSQLSPLSTRAESLEREWRRSISSQEARDDLGKEIGNTTGYVVALEDFAQAVPDSPIAGNLELLKSESLLWQGLLDWSAFLSSELTEPHRLSPADATAVLAKGDKLLENRAEFPGSTAFKDRRAYIQSVEMRPRAIESLAKLFRDPLIANLWMLHKADNGDSFYCPQEPVERENQWRFEYYTDFSLTKRNGGSLKSAVDYAGRAPQSELAESSREALGQLGSRSWESVMCELLRGVMEKQRLDPILRLILLKRVLREAARGSDAVEKGFTTFGDSLNDINIDMTVKWMDPRDTEARKERARAARLLLQLPPIDQAIQATVRAYQALRLADPPLHSWIGWLSRDSSGNWEVVTRENLEADGALVVLMSGQGDRSAELHSIGQIREGTATVRSSTSPAFVEGRPVFLQH
;
A
#
# COMPACT_ATOMS: atom_id res chain seq x y z
N MET A 1 -10.22 -13.47 -67.10
CA MET A 1 -8.95 -12.79 -66.82
C MET A 1 -8.14 -13.77 -66.01
N GLN A 2 -6.93 -14.12 -66.48
CA GLN A 2 -5.91 -14.61 -65.57
C GLN A 2 -5.60 -13.48 -64.57
N THR A 3 -5.30 -13.89 -63.35
CA THR A 3 -4.74 -13.06 -62.28
C THR A 3 -3.22 -13.07 -62.40
N TYR A 4 -2.54 -12.13 -61.72
CA TYR A 4 -1.08 -12.17 -61.68
C TYR A 4 -0.53 -13.44 -60.99
N GLN A 5 -1.33 -14.12 -60.15
CA GLN A 5 -0.97 -15.43 -59.57
C GLN A 5 -0.86 -16.50 -60.65
N ASP A 6 -1.83 -16.56 -61.57
CA ASP A 6 -1.82 -17.55 -62.66
C ASP A 6 -0.54 -17.43 -63.52
N TYR A 7 -0.06 -16.21 -63.77
CA TYR A 7 1.21 -15.98 -64.48
C TYR A 7 2.43 -16.44 -63.69
N VAL A 8 2.46 -16.25 -62.37
CA VAL A 8 3.57 -16.70 -61.50
C VAL A 8 3.59 -18.22 -61.38
N ASP A 9 2.43 -18.85 -61.23
CA ASP A 9 2.28 -20.31 -61.18
C ASP A 9 2.70 -20.95 -62.53
N GLU A 10 2.32 -20.35 -63.66
CA GLU A 10 2.78 -20.76 -65.00
C GLU A 10 4.31 -20.64 -65.14
N ILE A 11 4.91 -19.54 -64.67
CA ILE A 11 6.37 -19.33 -64.69
C ILE A 11 7.10 -20.35 -63.80
N GLN A 12 6.66 -20.55 -62.56
CA GLN A 12 7.27 -21.54 -61.67
C GLN A 12 7.19 -22.94 -62.28
N SER A 13 6.04 -23.31 -62.86
CA SER A 13 5.87 -24.59 -63.57
C SER A 13 6.87 -24.75 -64.74
N ALA A 14 7.10 -23.68 -65.52
CA ALA A 14 8.08 -23.66 -66.60
C ALA A 14 9.53 -23.78 -66.09
N VAL A 15 9.90 -23.05 -65.03
CA VAL A 15 11.25 -23.12 -64.42
C VAL A 15 11.55 -24.52 -63.87
N PHE A 16 10.56 -25.25 -63.36
CA PHE A 16 10.75 -26.64 -62.91
C PHE A 16 10.67 -27.70 -64.03
N SER A 17 10.40 -27.33 -65.29
CA SER A 17 10.18 -28.28 -66.41
C SER A 17 10.98 -27.98 -67.70
N THR A 18 12.19 -27.46 -67.52
CA THR A 18 13.10 -26.91 -68.56
C THR A 18 13.38 -27.79 -69.78
N GLU A 19 13.27 -29.12 -69.70
CA GLU A 19 13.48 -30.02 -70.85
C GLU A 19 12.25 -30.21 -71.75
N THR A 20 11.08 -29.70 -71.36
CA THR A 20 9.79 -29.98 -72.02
C THR A 20 8.89 -28.76 -72.32
N ALA A 21 9.34 -27.54 -71.99
CA ALA A 21 8.55 -26.32 -72.19
C ALA A 21 8.39 -25.94 -73.68
N ASP A 22 7.19 -25.49 -74.06
CA ASP A 22 6.87 -25.03 -75.42
C ASP A 22 7.41 -23.59 -75.64
N PRO A 23 8.26 -23.34 -76.67
CA PRO A 23 8.84 -22.02 -76.94
C PRO A 23 7.83 -20.90 -77.19
N ASP A 24 6.63 -21.19 -77.69
CA ASP A 24 5.62 -20.16 -77.95
C ASP A 24 4.81 -19.86 -76.68
N PHE A 25 4.50 -20.87 -75.86
CA PHE A 25 3.91 -20.68 -74.52
C PHE A 25 4.82 -19.83 -73.62
N LEU A 26 6.12 -20.14 -73.57
CA LEU A 26 7.10 -19.35 -72.82
C LEU A 26 7.12 -17.86 -73.23
N ARG A 27 6.95 -17.57 -74.52
CA ARG A 27 6.94 -16.21 -75.05
C ARG A 27 5.67 -15.45 -74.63
N ASP A 28 4.52 -16.11 -74.67
CA ASP A 28 3.24 -15.50 -74.27
C ASP A 28 3.20 -15.23 -72.77
N THR A 29 3.59 -16.19 -71.91
CA THR A 29 3.67 -15.99 -70.45
C THR A 29 4.72 -14.93 -70.09
N ALA A 30 5.87 -14.87 -70.78
CA ALA A 30 6.86 -13.80 -70.59
C ALA A 30 6.32 -12.41 -70.94
N ALA A 31 5.53 -12.28 -72.01
CA ALA A 31 4.88 -11.03 -72.38
C ALA A 31 3.84 -10.57 -71.36
N LEU A 32 3.00 -11.49 -70.87
CA LEU A 32 1.96 -11.20 -69.87
C LEU A 32 2.56 -10.77 -68.52
N TYR A 33 3.61 -11.44 -68.06
CA TYR A 33 4.35 -11.03 -66.85
C TYR A 33 5.07 -9.69 -67.04
N ALA A 34 5.65 -9.43 -68.22
CA ALA A 34 6.29 -8.15 -68.52
C ALA A 34 5.29 -6.97 -68.53
N GLU A 35 4.05 -7.19 -68.97
CA GLU A 35 2.96 -6.20 -68.92
C GLU A 35 2.52 -5.93 -67.47
N ALA A 36 2.33 -6.97 -66.65
CA ALA A 36 2.02 -6.83 -65.22
C ALA A 36 3.10 -6.03 -64.46
N CYS A 37 4.37 -6.34 -64.67
CA CYS A 37 5.49 -5.58 -64.10
C CYS A 37 5.56 -4.13 -64.61
N ALA A 38 5.08 -3.83 -65.82
CA ALA A 38 5.01 -2.47 -66.32
C ALA A 38 3.88 -1.66 -65.66
N GLU A 39 2.71 -2.25 -65.44
CA GLU A 39 1.55 -1.62 -64.79
C GLU A 39 1.85 -1.26 -63.32
N VAL A 40 2.33 -2.23 -62.54
CA VAL A 40 2.73 -2.05 -61.14
C VAL A 40 3.81 -0.98 -61.00
N ASN A 41 4.78 -0.94 -61.93
CA ASN A 41 5.82 0.08 -61.94
C ASN A 41 5.31 1.50 -62.21
N ASP A 42 4.22 1.70 -62.97
CA ASP A 42 3.66 3.04 -63.15
C ASP A 42 2.93 3.52 -61.88
N ARG A 43 2.19 2.63 -61.21
CA ARG A 43 1.58 2.92 -59.90
C ARG A 43 2.66 3.30 -58.86
N LEU A 44 3.75 2.52 -58.77
CA LEU A 44 4.89 2.83 -57.89
C LEU A 44 5.52 4.19 -58.21
N ARG A 45 5.73 4.55 -59.49
CA ARG A 45 6.27 5.88 -59.86
C ARG A 45 5.40 7.03 -59.36
N ARG A 46 4.07 6.89 -59.40
CA ARG A 46 3.11 7.89 -58.88
C ARG A 46 3.21 8.01 -57.36
N VAL A 47 3.22 6.88 -56.64
CA VAL A 47 3.44 6.83 -55.18
C VAL A 47 4.76 7.49 -54.79
N GLY A 48 5.87 7.10 -55.40
CA GLY A 48 7.20 7.67 -55.13
C GLY A 48 7.31 9.15 -55.47
N HIS A 49 6.46 9.69 -56.34
CA HIS A 49 6.37 11.13 -56.61
C HIS A 49 5.56 11.88 -55.53
N LEU A 50 4.55 11.25 -54.91
CA LEU A 50 3.84 11.81 -53.75
C LEU A 50 4.69 11.80 -52.49
N LEU A 51 5.39 10.69 -52.20
CA LEU A 51 6.30 10.57 -51.06
C LEU A 51 7.42 11.63 -51.09
N ARG A 52 8.04 11.86 -52.26
CA ARG A 52 9.05 12.93 -52.46
C ARG A 52 8.51 14.37 -52.34
N ARG A 53 7.20 14.56 -52.22
CA ARG A 53 6.55 15.85 -51.92
C ARG A 53 6.05 15.95 -50.46
N GLY A 54 6.25 14.91 -49.64
CA GLY A 54 5.72 14.83 -48.28
C GLY A 54 4.24 14.43 -48.18
N HIS A 55 3.58 14.13 -49.31
CA HIS A 55 2.17 13.75 -49.37
C HIS A 55 1.98 12.26 -49.00
N ARG A 56 2.26 11.95 -47.73
CA ARG A 56 2.26 10.58 -47.17
C ARG A 56 0.88 9.93 -47.19
N SER A 57 -0.16 10.64 -46.77
CA SER A 57 -1.52 10.11 -46.70
C SER A 57 -2.09 9.83 -48.09
N GLU A 58 -1.78 10.68 -49.07
CA GLU A 58 -2.17 10.52 -50.47
C GLU A 58 -1.43 9.35 -51.15
N ALA A 59 -0.15 9.15 -50.81
CA ALA A 59 0.64 8.00 -51.28
C ALA A 59 0.12 6.66 -50.74
N ILE A 60 -0.30 6.64 -49.47
CA ILE A 60 -0.96 5.50 -48.82
C ILE A 60 -2.32 5.22 -49.47
N GLN A 61 -3.16 6.25 -49.67
CA GLN A 61 -4.47 6.07 -50.32
C GLN A 61 -4.35 5.47 -51.73
N LEU A 62 -3.36 5.91 -52.54
CA LEU A 62 -3.10 5.38 -53.89
C LEU A 62 -2.61 3.91 -53.90
N THR A 63 -2.13 3.42 -52.76
CA THR A 63 -1.72 2.02 -52.53
C THR A 63 -2.92 1.15 -52.18
N GLU A 64 -3.85 1.68 -51.38
CA GLU A 64 -5.09 1.01 -50.93
C GLU A 64 -6.16 0.91 -52.02
N GLU A 65 -6.00 1.60 -53.16
CA GLU A 65 -6.83 1.39 -54.36
C GLU A 65 -6.71 -0.07 -54.86
N GLU A 66 -7.83 -0.80 -54.92
CA GLU A 66 -7.86 -2.22 -55.31
C GLU A 66 -7.42 -2.45 -56.77
N PRO A 67 -6.61 -3.49 -57.06
CA PRO A 67 -5.96 -4.40 -56.10
C PRO A 67 -4.79 -3.71 -55.39
N ASN A 68 -4.55 -4.03 -54.11
CA ASN A 68 -3.52 -3.36 -53.30
C ASN A 68 -2.13 -3.44 -53.96
N LEU A 69 -1.46 -2.29 -54.08
CA LEU A 69 -0.18 -2.18 -54.80
C LEU A 69 0.97 -2.94 -54.12
N LEU A 70 1.01 -3.03 -52.79
CA LEU A 70 2.05 -3.78 -52.08
C LEU A 70 1.86 -5.29 -52.26
N ASP A 71 0.61 -5.77 -52.23
CA ASP A 71 0.28 -7.18 -52.49
C ASP A 71 0.63 -7.55 -53.95
N GLN A 72 0.38 -6.66 -54.92
CA GLN A 72 0.81 -6.83 -56.30
C GLN A 72 2.34 -6.92 -56.46
N VAL A 73 3.11 -6.11 -55.71
CA VAL A 73 4.59 -6.18 -55.74
C VAL A 73 5.08 -7.50 -55.13
N ALA A 74 4.57 -7.88 -53.95
CA ALA A 74 4.97 -9.10 -53.26
C ALA A 74 4.59 -10.38 -54.05
N LEU A 75 3.57 -10.31 -54.90
CA LEU A 75 3.18 -11.40 -55.80
C LEU A 75 4.11 -11.53 -57.02
N LEU A 76 4.52 -10.40 -57.63
CA LEU A 76 5.37 -10.42 -58.83
C LEU A 76 6.87 -10.60 -58.49
N ASP A 77 7.31 -10.35 -57.25
CA ASP A 77 8.69 -10.49 -56.75
C ASP A 77 8.89 -11.86 -56.06
N PHE A 78 8.80 -12.95 -56.82
CA PHE A 78 8.85 -14.34 -56.33
C PHE A 78 10.26 -14.96 -56.39
N PRO A 79 10.57 -16.01 -55.60
CA PRO A 79 11.94 -16.50 -55.42
C PRO A 79 12.64 -17.00 -56.69
N GLU A 80 11.90 -17.65 -57.60
CA GLU A 80 12.42 -18.27 -58.84
C GLU A 80 12.53 -17.27 -60.02
N LEU A 81 12.29 -15.98 -59.78
CA LEU A 81 12.38 -14.93 -60.80
C LEU A 81 13.79 -14.80 -61.44
N PRO A 82 14.91 -14.92 -60.70
CA PRO A 82 16.25 -14.93 -61.30
C PRO A 82 16.45 -16.11 -62.26
N GLU A 83 15.98 -17.31 -61.90
CA GLU A 83 16.02 -18.51 -62.72
C GLU A 83 15.18 -18.34 -64.00
N TRP A 84 13.98 -17.77 -63.89
CA TRP A 84 13.14 -17.41 -65.04
C TRP A 84 13.84 -16.44 -66.00
N ILE A 85 14.42 -15.35 -65.48
CA ILE A 85 15.15 -14.36 -66.29
C ILE A 85 16.36 -15.01 -66.97
N ASN A 86 17.11 -15.86 -66.27
CA ASN A 86 18.23 -16.61 -66.86
C ASN A 86 17.76 -17.56 -67.97
N MET A 87 16.60 -18.21 -67.81
CA MET A 87 16.02 -19.08 -68.84
C MET A 87 15.65 -18.27 -70.10
N LEU A 88 14.94 -17.15 -69.96
CA LEU A 88 14.59 -16.25 -71.07
C LEU A 88 15.83 -15.76 -71.83
N ILE A 89 16.89 -15.35 -71.11
CA ILE A 89 18.18 -14.95 -71.71
C ILE A 89 18.80 -16.11 -72.50
N SER A 90 18.74 -17.34 -71.98
CA SER A 90 19.33 -18.51 -72.65
C SER A 90 18.54 -18.98 -73.89
N TRP A 91 17.29 -18.54 -74.07
CA TRP A 91 16.44 -18.83 -75.24
C TRP A 91 16.28 -17.60 -76.18
N ASP A 92 17.08 -16.54 -75.99
CA ASP A 92 17.04 -15.27 -76.77
C ASP A 92 15.66 -14.58 -76.76
N MET A 93 14.96 -14.65 -75.61
CA MET A 93 13.66 -14.03 -75.39
C MET A 93 13.75 -12.67 -74.69
N ALA A 94 12.73 -11.83 -74.90
CA ALA A 94 12.64 -10.53 -74.23
C ALA A 94 12.42 -10.69 -72.71
N THR A 95 13.25 -10.02 -71.91
CA THR A 95 13.15 -10.05 -70.44
C THR A 95 12.17 -8.98 -69.91
N PRO A 96 11.48 -9.25 -68.78
CA PRO A 96 10.55 -8.31 -68.18
C PRO A 96 11.26 -7.08 -67.56
N PRO A 97 10.58 -5.93 -67.43
CA PRO A 97 11.13 -4.76 -66.76
C PRO A 97 11.25 -5.01 -65.25
N PRO A 98 12.35 -4.63 -64.58
CA PRO A 98 12.53 -4.85 -63.14
C PRO A 98 11.53 -4.05 -62.32
N LEU A 99 11.04 -4.64 -61.22
CA LEU A 99 10.15 -3.99 -60.27
C LEU A 99 10.87 -2.91 -59.45
N LEU A 100 10.20 -1.80 -59.19
CA LEU A 100 10.73 -0.65 -58.43
C LEU A 100 10.61 -0.87 -56.91
N VAL A 101 11.19 -1.97 -56.42
CA VAL A 101 11.09 -2.44 -55.02
C VAL A 101 11.55 -1.37 -54.01
N ASP A 102 12.54 -0.55 -54.35
CA ASP A 102 12.98 0.59 -53.53
C ASP A 102 11.81 1.53 -53.14
N ILE A 103 10.88 1.77 -54.06
CA ILE A 103 9.72 2.65 -53.82
C ILE A 103 8.67 1.94 -52.93
N ALA A 104 8.54 0.62 -53.05
CA ALA A 104 7.70 -0.17 -52.14
C ALA A 104 8.29 -0.20 -50.71
N ALA A 105 9.62 -0.19 -50.56
CA ALA A 105 10.29 -0.06 -49.27
C ALA A 105 10.10 1.33 -48.64
N ASP A 106 10.23 2.41 -49.42
CA ASP A 106 9.94 3.78 -48.96
C ASP A 106 8.45 3.97 -48.58
N LEU A 107 7.53 3.32 -49.30
CA LEU A 107 6.10 3.29 -48.99
C LEU A 107 5.82 2.54 -47.68
N ASN A 108 6.42 1.37 -47.46
CA ASN A 108 6.29 0.64 -46.20
C ASN A 108 6.79 1.47 -45.00
N ARG A 109 7.87 2.25 -45.19
CA ARG A 109 8.32 3.21 -44.17
C ARG A 109 7.28 4.32 -43.92
N ALA A 110 6.63 4.84 -44.96
CA ALA A 110 5.58 5.83 -44.81
C ALA A 110 4.33 5.32 -44.06
N TYR A 111 3.97 4.04 -44.21
CA TYR A 111 2.92 3.41 -43.41
C TYR A 111 3.28 3.38 -41.92
N ALA A 112 4.51 2.94 -41.58
CA ALA A 112 4.99 2.89 -40.21
C ALA A 112 5.02 4.28 -39.57
N ASP A 113 5.52 5.29 -40.28
CA ASP A 113 5.55 6.69 -39.84
C ASP A 113 4.14 7.28 -39.58
N GLN A 114 3.14 6.91 -40.40
CA GLN A 114 1.77 7.46 -40.27
C GLN A 114 0.95 6.79 -39.16
N GLN A 115 1.24 5.53 -38.82
CA GLN A 115 0.48 4.72 -37.86
C GLN A 115 0.27 5.38 -36.48
N PRO A 116 1.29 5.95 -35.79
CA PRO A 116 1.09 6.59 -34.49
C PRO A 116 0.35 7.95 -34.56
N VAL A 117 0.42 8.66 -35.69
CA VAL A 117 -0.13 10.02 -35.84
C VAL A 117 -1.62 10.01 -36.22
N ALA A 118 -2.08 8.98 -36.95
CA ALA A 118 -3.46 8.87 -37.44
C ALA A 118 -4.58 8.89 -36.37
N PRO A 119 -4.43 8.35 -35.14
CA PRO A 119 -5.41 8.53 -34.06
C PRO A 119 -5.54 9.99 -33.61
N LEU A 120 -4.41 10.69 -33.42
CA LEU A 120 -4.38 12.07 -32.95
C LEU A 120 -4.91 13.05 -34.00
N LEU A 121 -4.63 12.83 -35.29
CA LEU A 121 -5.23 13.62 -36.37
C LEU A 121 -6.76 13.47 -36.42
N ARG A 122 -7.29 12.27 -36.18
CA ARG A 122 -8.75 12.06 -36.03
C ARG A 122 -9.29 12.79 -34.81
N GLN A 123 -8.60 12.71 -33.66
CA GLN A 123 -8.99 13.42 -32.44
C GLN A 123 -8.99 14.94 -32.62
N HIS A 124 -7.94 15.52 -33.23
CA HIS A 124 -7.85 16.96 -33.49
C HIS A 124 -8.98 17.44 -34.41
N ARG A 125 -9.25 16.71 -35.51
CA ARG A 125 -10.37 16.98 -36.42
C ARG A 125 -11.72 16.94 -35.69
N LEU A 126 -11.95 15.93 -34.84
CA LEU A 126 -13.19 15.81 -34.04
C LEU A 126 -13.35 16.96 -33.03
N LEU A 127 -12.29 17.33 -32.30
CA LEU A 127 -12.33 18.44 -31.34
C LEU A 127 -12.53 19.80 -32.02
N ALA A 128 -11.98 19.99 -33.23
CA ALA A 128 -12.19 21.20 -34.03
C ALA A 128 -13.65 21.29 -34.54
N LEU A 129 -14.18 20.21 -35.13
CA LEU A 129 -15.56 20.13 -35.61
C LEU A 129 -16.59 20.29 -34.48
N GLY A 130 -16.35 19.62 -33.35
CA GLY A 130 -17.18 19.71 -32.14
C GLY A 130 -17.05 21.02 -31.36
N ARG A 131 -16.17 21.96 -31.79
CA ARG A 131 -15.87 23.24 -31.12
C ARG A 131 -15.51 23.05 -29.64
N ALA A 132 -14.70 22.04 -29.34
CA ALA A 132 -14.25 21.75 -27.99
C ALA A 132 -13.40 22.90 -27.40
N PRO A 133 -13.31 23.03 -26.05
CA PRO A 133 -12.52 24.07 -25.40
C PRO A 133 -11.07 24.14 -25.89
N LEU A 134 -10.50 25.35 -25.96
CA LEU A 134 -9.16 25.55 -26.53
C LEU A 134 -8.07 24.75 -25.81
N SER A 135 -8.13 24.61 -24.48
CA SER A 135 -7.17 23.78 -23.72
C SER A 135 -7.17 22.31 -24.16
N ALA A 136 -8.34 21.72 -24.43
CA ALA A 136 -8.42 20.34 -24.94
C ALA A 136 -7.85 20.21 -26.36
N ARG A 137 -7.95 21.25 -27.18
CA ARG A 137 -7.39 21.28 -28.55
C ARG A 137 -5.87 21.49 -28.53
N ILE A 138 -5.39 22.44 -27.71
CA ILE A 138 -3.96 22.71 -27.46
C ILE A 138 -3.25 21.43 -26.99
N ASN A 139 -3.82 20.68 -26.04
CA ASN A 139 -3.21 19.46 -25.53
C ASN A 139 -3.06 18.34 -26.57
N VAL A 140 -3.98 18.23 -27.54
CA VAL A 140 -3.85 17.28 -28.67
C VAL A 140 -2.86 17.80 -29.70
N LEU A 141 -2.77 19.12 -29.89
CA LEU A 141 -1.85 19.75 -30.83
C LEU A 141 -0.38 19.68 -30.36
N ARG A 142 -0.10 19.83 -29.07
CA ARG A 142 1.23 19.59 -28.49
C ARG A 142 1.70 18.16 -28.74
N ARG A 143 0.84 17.16 -28.50
CA ARG A 143 1.09 15.74 -28.83
C ARG A 143 1.28 15.44 -30.31
N LEU A 144 0.69 16.25 -31.20
CA LEU A 144 0.97 16.15 -32.65
C LEU A 144 2.36 16.71 -32.97
N ILE A 145 2.80 17.79 -32.33
CA ILE A 145 4.14 18.37 -32.50
C ILE A 145 5.23 17.44 -31.93
N GLU A 146 4.95 16.77 -30.81
CA GLU A 146 5.85 15.76 -30.21
C GLU A 146 6.14 14.56 -31.14
N LEU A 147 5.17 14.19 -31.99
CA LEU A 147 5.25 12.99 -32.86
C LEU A 147 5.51 13.32 -34.35
N ASP A 148 5.16 14.52 -34.81
CA ASP A 148 5.34 14.98 -36.19
C ASP A 148 5.91 16.41 -36.20
N GLY A 149 7.07 16.59 -35.57
CA GLY A 149 7.76 17.88 -35.46
C GLY A 149 8.30 18.45 -36.78
N TYR A 150 8.02 17.83 -37.92
CA TYR A 150 8.57 18.20 -39.24
C TYR A 150 7.71 19.18 -40.05
N ASN A 151 6.42 19.39 -39.72
CA ASN A 151 5.58 20.36 -40.41
C ASN A 151 5.23 21.57 -39.52
N GLU A 152 5.70 22.73 -39.98
CA GLU A 152 5.68 24.02 -39.28
C GLU A 152 4.26 24.54 -38.96
N ALA A 153 3.23 24.05 -39.67
CA ALA A 153 1.85 24.49 -39.49
C ALA A 153 1.31 24.20 -38.07
N TRP A 154 1.70 23.08 -37.45
CA TRP A 154 1.21 22.75 -36.10
C TRP A 154 1.74 23.72 -35.04
N GLY A 155 2.99 24.19 -35.16
CA GLY A 155 3.54 25.24 -34.30
C GLY A 155 2.81 26.58 -34.47
N SER A 156 2.49 26.95 -35.71
CA SER A 156 1.73 28.18 -36.01
C SER A 156 0.29 28.13 -35.46
N ASP A 157 -0.39 26.99 -35.61
CA ASP A 157 -1.72 26.75 -35.02
C ASP A 157 -1.65 26.77 -33.48
N LEU A 158 -0.59 26.23 -32.86
CA LEU A 158 -0.41 26.22 -31.41
C LEU A 158 -0.26 27.65 -30.87
N GLU A 159 0.67 28.43 -31.43
CA GLU A 159 0.84 29.84 -31.08
C GLU A 159 -0.47 30.63 -31.19
N SER A 160 -1.25 30.36 -32.24
CA SER A 160 -2.53 31.02 -32.50
C SER A 160 -3.58 30.67 -31.44
N MET A 161 -3.72 29.39 -31.08
CA MET A 161 -4.65 28.96 -30.03
C MET A 161 -4.22 29.42 -28.64
N GLU A 162 -2.93 29.40 -28.33
CA GLU A 162 -2.40 29.88 -27.04
C GLU A 162 -2.62 31.39 -26.83
N LYS A 163 -2.41 32.22 -27.87
CA LYS A 163 -2.70 33.67 -27.86
C LYS A 163 -4.18 33.99 -27.60
N VAL A 164 -5.09 33.07 -27.88
CA VAL A 164 -6.51 33.18 -27.53
C VAL A 164 -6.78 32.61 -26.13
N ARG A 165 -6.21 31.45 -25.78
CA ARG A 165 -6.41 30.81 -24.47
C ARG A 165 -5.94 31.70 -23.31
N LEU A 166 -4.80 32.41 -23.43
CA LEU A 166 -4.35 33.38 -22.43
C LEU A 166 -5.39 34.50 -22.18
N LYS A 167 -6.13 34.92 -23.22
CA LYS A 167 -7.22 35.90 -23.10
C LYS A 167 -8.49 35.28 -22.50
N GLU A 168 -8.78 34.01 -22.78
CA GLU A 168 -9.86 33.28 -22.11
C GLU A 168 -9.59 33.19 -20.60
N ILE A 169 -8.38 32.77 -20.20
CA ILE A 169 -7.98 32.58 -18.80
C ILE A 169 -8.21 33.84 -17.97
N GLY A 170 -7.78 35.02 -18.43
CA GLY A 170 -8.03 36.28 -17.72
C GLY A 170 -9.52 36.61 -17.59
N ASN A 171 -10.31 36.39 -18.65
CA ASN A 171 -11.76 36.59 -18.64
C ASN A 171 -12.51 35.56 -17.79
N GLU A 172 -11.97 34.34 -17.64
CA GLU A 172 -12.50 33.31 -16.75
C GLU A 172 -12.17 33.59 -15.29
N ALA A 173 -10.94 34.05 -14.99
CA ALA A 173 -10.52 34.40 -13.64
C ALA A 173 -11.39 35.53 -13.05
N GLU A 174 -11.68 36.59 -13.83
CA GLU A 174 -12.63 37.61 -13.38
C GLU A 174 -14.03 37.06 -13.10
N LYS A 175 -14.52 36.11 -13.91
CA LYS A 175 -15.84 35.48 -13.72
C LYS A 175 -15.86 34.55 -12.50
N ALA A 176 -14.78 33.85 -12.24
CA ALA A 176 -14.60 33.00 -11.06
C ALA A 176 -14.53 33.84 -9.79
N PHE A 177 -13.73 34.91 -9.78
CA PHE A 177 -13.63 35.86 -8.65
C PHE A 177 -14.98 36.50 -8.30
N ARG A 178 -15.73 36.97 -9.31
CA ARG A 178 -17.10 37.52 -9.10
C ARG A 178 -18.11 36.48 -8.59
N LYS A 179 -17.78 35.18 -8.64
CA LYS A 179 -18.59 34.07 -8.13
C LYS A 179 -18.05 33.46 -6.82
N ASN A 180 -16.96 33.99 -6.26
CA ASN A 180 -16.21 33.39 -5.15
C ASN A 180 -15.70 31.94 -5.43
N ASP A 181 -15.49 31.59 -6.70
CA ASP A 181 -15.06 30.25 -7.13
C ASP A 181 -13.53 30.10 -6.97
N LYS A 182 -13.10 29.87 -5.71
CA LYS A 182 -11.69 29.60 -5.33
C LYS A 182 -11.10 28.48 -6.21
N VAL A 183 -11.85 27.41 -6.45
CA VAL A 183 -11.37 26.20 -7.14
C VAL A 183 -11.08 26.47 -8.62
N ARG A 184 -11.92 27.26 -9.31
CA ARG A 184 -11.63 27.68 -10.69
C ARG A 184 -10.48 28.66 -10.75
N LEU A 185 -10.34 29.58 -9.79
CA LEU A 185 -9.19 30.49 -9.73
C LEU A 185 -7.86 29.75 -9.57
N SER A 186 -7.74 28.84 -8.60
CA SER A 186 -6.51 28.07 -8.39
C SER A 186 -6.14 27.23 -9.62
N ARG A 187 -7.11 26.60 -10.30
CA ARG A 187 -6.87 25.86 -11.55
C ARG A 187 -6.43 26.75 -12.72
N LEU A 188 -6.91 27.99 -12.81
CA LEU A 188 -6.49 28.94 -13.84
C LEU A 188 -5.09 29.52 -13.55
N ARG A 189 -4.74 29.68 -12.27
CA ARG A 189 -3.37 30.01 -11.84
C ARG A 189 -2.40 28.87 -12.15
N GLU A 190 -2.81 27.63 -11.89
CA GLU A 190 -2.07 26.41 -12.23
C GLU A 190 -1.85 26.31 -13.75
N GLU A 191 -2.90 26.48 -14.58
CA GLU A 191 -2.81 26.48 -16.06
C GLU A 191 -1.82 27.52 -16.62
N LEU A 192 -1.62 28.65 -15.92
CA LEU A 192 -0.62 29.67 -16.27
C LEU A 192 0.81 29.36 -15.75
N LEU A 193 0.95 28.57 -14.70
CA LEU A 193 2.24 28.29 -14.06
C LEU A 193 2.88 26.96 -14.52
N SER A 194 2.08 25.97 -14.91
CA SER A 194 2.55 24.63 -15.30
C SER A 194 2.54 24.35 -16.80
N GLY A 195 2.03 25.27 -17.62
CA GLY A 195 1.92 25.06 -19.06
C GLY A 195 3.23 25.31 -19.82
N ASP A 196 3.59 24.38 -20.72
CA ASP A 196 4.61 24.60 -21.75
C ASP A 196 4.11 25.56 -22.84
N TRP A 197 3.96 26.84 -22.50
CA TRP A 197 3.50 27.88 -23.41
C TRP A 197 4.58 28.21 -24.44
N SER A 198 4.29 27.96 -25.73
CA SER A 198 5.13 28.39 -26.86
C SER A 198 5.18 29.93 -26.99
N VAL A 199 4.14 30.59 -26.50
CA VAL A 199 3.98 32.05 -26.51
C VAL A 199 4.33 32.62 -25.14
N SER A 200 5.20 33.62 -25.09
CA SER A 200 5.52 34.36 -23.87
C SER A 200 4.26 34.89 -23.19
N ILE A 201 4.02 34.44 -21.96
CA ILE A 201 2.93 34.91 -21.10
C ILE A 201 3.23 36.36 -20.70
N SER A 202 2.30 37.28 -20.93
CA SER A 202 2.41 38.65 -20.44
C SER A 202 2.22 38.69 -18.92
N ASP A 203 3.19 39.27 -18.20
CA ASP A 203 3.19 39.36 -16.73
C ASP A 203 1.87 39.92 -16.17
N SER A 204 1.29 40.93 -16.85
CA SER A 204 0.00 41.53 -16.48
C SER A 204 -1.19 40.56 -16.38
N VAL A 205 -1.14 39.39 -17.04
CA VAL A 205 -2.15 38.32 -16.89
C VAL A 205 -1.79 37.40 -15.73
N LYS A 206 -0.50 37.05 -15.59
CA LYS A 206 0.01 36.19 -14.51
C LYS A 206 -0.16 36.84 -13.13
N ASP A 207 0.19 38.11 -13.02
CA ASP A 207 0.03 38.94 -11.83
C ASP A 207 -1.46 39.07 -11.47
N ARG A 208 -2.31 39.42 -12.45
CA ARG A 208 -3.74 39.62 -12.22
C ARG A 208 -4.48 38.35 -11.83
N VAL A 209 -4.14 37.19 -12.40
CA VAL A 209 -4.76 35.91 -11.99
C VAL A 209 -4.25 35.47 -10.61
N SER A 210 -2.98 35.74 -10.29
CA SER A 210 -2.44 35.50 -8.94
C SER A 210 -3.14 36.39 -7.90
N GLU A 211 -3.22 37.70 -8.15
CA GLU A 211 -3.90 38.69 -7.31
C GLU A 211 -5.37 38.30 -7.02
N LEU A 212 -6.12 37.91 -8.06
CA LEU A 212 -7.52 37.47 -7.90
C LEU A 212 -7.63 36.14 -7.13
N SER A 213 -6.68 35.22 -7.32
CA SER A 213 -6.60 33.96 -6.56
C SER A 213 -6.31 34.22 -5.09
N ASP A 214 -5.35 35.08 -4.78
CA ASP A 214 -4.93 35.40 -3.41
C ASP A 214 -6.03 36.17 -2.67
N GLN A 215 -6.67 37.14 -3.32
CA GLN A 215 -7.83 37.85 -2.75
C GLN A 215 -9.04 36.93 -2.49
N ALA A 216 -9.28 35.92 -3.34
CA ALA A 216 -10.36 34.95 -3.10
C ALA A 216 -10.04 33.96 -1.96
N ASN A 217 -8.76 33.57 -1.84
CA ASN A 217 -8.28 32.74 -0.74
C ASN A 217 -8.44 33.49 0.60
N VAL A 218 -7.94 34.73 0.71
CA VAL A 218 -8.07 35.57 1.92
C VAL A 218 -9.54 35.83 2.26
N ARG A 219 -10.38 36.23 1.29
CA ARG A 219 -11.82 36.45 1.52
C ARG A 219 -12.47 35.22 2.15
N GLY A 220 -12.35 34.08 1.49
CA GLY A 220 -13.05 32.90 1.94
C GLY A 220 -12.40 32.22 3.14
N ALA A 221 -11.12 32.44 3.41
CA ALA A 221 -10.53 32.11 4.71
C ALA A 221 -11.20 32.95 5.82
N SER A 222 -11.46 34.24 5.58
CA SER A 222 -12.25 35.09 6.50
C SER A 222 -13.69 34.58 6.68
N GLU A 223 -14.32 34.02 5.65
CA GLU A 223 -15.64 33.36 5.73
C GLU A 223 -15.56 32.06 6.56
N ASP A 224 -14.53 31.24 6.34
CA ASP A 224 -14.25 30.02 7.12
C ASP A 224 -13.95 30.32 8.60
N VAL A 225 -13.18 31.39 8.91
CA VAL A 225 -12.94 31.94 10.26
C VAL A 225 -14.18 32.61 10.87
N THR A 226 -15.23 32.88 10.09
CA THR A 226 -16.51 33.33 10.68
C THR A 226 -17.37 32.13 11.07
N ARG A 227 -17.36 31.06 10.26
CA ARG A 227 -18.12 29.83 10.55
C ARG A 227 -17.51 29.00 11.68
N LEU A 228 -16.19 28.77 11.62
CA LEU A 228 -15.45 27.96 12.61
C LEU A 228 -15.49 28.56 14.03
N ALA A 229 -15.73 29.87 14.17
CA ALA A 229 -15.91 30.52 15.48
C ALA A 229 -17.21 30.07 16.17
N SER A 230 -18.29 29.96 15.39
CA SER A 230 -19.57 29.39 15.86
C SER A 230 -19.41 27.91 16.17
N GLU A 231 -18.82 27.14 15.25
CA GLU A 231 -18.58 25.70 15.44
C GLU A 231 -17.74 25.41 16.72
N LEU A 232 -16.68 26.19 16.98
CA LEU A 232 -15.86 26.08 18.20
C LEU A 232 -16.64 26.44 19.47
N ASN A 233 -17.41 27.53 19.45
CA ASN A 233 -18.23 27.92 20.59
C ASN A 233 -19.37 26.93 20.85
N GLU A 234 -19.94 26.31 19.81
CA GLU A 234 -20.92 25.22 19.93
C GLU A 234 -20.30 23.96 20.54
N ALA A 235 -19.10 23.56 20.11
CA ALA A 235 -18.36 22.44 20.70
C ALA A 235 -18.02 22.70 22.19
N PHE A 236 -17.57 23.91 22.53
CA PHE A 236 -17.32 24.34 23.91
C PHE A 236 -18.60 24.30 24.77
N MET A 237 -19.73 24.81 24.27
CA MET A 237 -21.01 24.77 24.97
C MET A 237 -21.59 23.35 25.10
N ALA A 238 -21.16 22.42 24.26
CA ALA A 238 -21.46 20.99 24.36
C ALA A 238 -20.46 20.20 25.23
N PHE A 239 -19.32 20.80 25.60
CA PHE A 239 -18.14 20.15 26.20
C PHE A 239 -17.55 19.02 25.33
N ASP A 240 -17.66 19.12 24.01
CA ASP A 240 -17.13 18.16 23.04
C ASP A 240 -15.64 18.46 22.75
N VAL A 241 -14.75 17.75 23.45
CA VAL A 241 -13.29 17.97 23.39
C VAL A 241 -12.72 17.54 22.05
N ASP A 242 -13.12 16.38 21.53
CA ASP A 242 -12.57 15.81 20.28
C ASP A 242 -12.97 16.66 19.07
N LEU A 243 -14.23 17.09 18.99
CA LEU A 243 -14.69 18.04 17.97
C LEU A 243 -13.99 19.39 18.14
N GLY A 244 -13.87 19.88 19.38
CA GLY A 244 -13.17 21.12 19.69
C GLY A 244 -11.71 21.13 19.21
N MET A 245 -10.96 20.05 19.43
CA MET A 245 -9.57 19.91 18.95
C MET A 245 -9.49 19.94 17.42
N GLN A 246 -10.34 19.20 16.71
CA GLN A 246 -10.38 19.18 15.24
C GLN A 246 -10.73 20.55 14.64
N LEU A 247 -11.69 21.26 15.25
CA LEU A 247 -12.07 22.61 14.84
C LEU A 247 -10.97 23.64 15.16
N ARG A 248 -10.27 23.48 16.28
CA ARG A 248 -9.15 24.34 16.71
C ARG A 248 -7.98 24.31 15.73
N ASP A 249 -7.66 23.16 15.19
CA ASP A 249 -6.53 23.06 14.26
C ASP A 249 -6.89 23.71 12.91
N ARG A 250 -8.06 23.36 12.35
CA ARG A 250 -8.65 24.01 11.16
C ARG A 250 -8.83 25.53 11.33
N TRP A 251 -9.07 25.99 12.56
CA TRP A 251 -9.15 27.41 12.92
C TRP A 251 -7.81 28.12 12.76
N ARG A 252 -6.69 27.56 13.25
CA ARG A 252 -5.36 28.19 13.10
C ARG A 252 -4.96 28.34 11.63
N ASP A 253 -5.26 27.33 10.81
CA ASP A 253 -4.98 27.35 9.36
C ASP A 253 -5.79 28.43 8.64
N ALA A 254 -7.08 28.55 8.99
CA ALA A 254 -7.96 29.56 8.41
C ALA A 254 -7.57 30.98 8.88
N VAL A 255 -7.20 31.18 10.16
CA VAL A 255 -6.76 32.48 10.71
C VAL A 255 -5.45 32.94 10.09
N SER A 256 -4.45 32.05 9.94
CA SER A 256 -3.17 32.39 9.31
C SER A 256 -3.36 32.83 7.84
N THR A 257 -4.24 32.15 7.11
CA THR A 257 -4.61 32.47 5.72
C THR A 257 -5.47 33.73 5.60
N ALA A 258 -6.31 34.04 6.60
CA ALA A 258 -7.20 35.20 6.59
C ALA A 258 -6.51 36.54 6.92
N CYS A 259 -5.30 36.51 7.51
CA CYS A 259 -4.51 37.68 7.89
C CYS A 259 -5.31 38.73 8.70
N LEU A 260 -6.07 38.27 9.70
CA LEU A 260 -6.89 39.14 10.54
C LEU A 260 -6.04 40.04 11.46
N ALA A 261 -6.64 41.16 11.88
CA ALA A 261 -6.07 41.99 12.94
C ALA A 261 -6.14 41.27 14.30
N THR A 262 -5.22 41.58 15.21
CA THR A 262 -5.18 40.99 16.55
C THR A 262 -6.44 41.25 17.38
N ASP A 263 -7.12 42.36 17.09
CA ASP A 263 -8.29 42.86 17.81
C ASP A 263 -9.61 42.58 17.03
N ASP A 264 -9.66 41.49 16.25
CA ASP A 264 -10.85 41.09 15.46
C ASP A 264 -11.87 40.34 16.35
N GLU A 265 -13.13 40.77 16.32
CA GLU A 265 -14.26 40.23 17.12
C GLU A 265 -14.41 38.70 17.00
N ARG A 266 -14.02 38.10 15.88
CA ARG A 266 -14.08 36.64 15.66
C ARG A 266 -12.99 35.89 16.41
N LEU A 267 -11.84 36.52 16.67
CA LEU A 267 -10.81 35.97 17.54
C LEU A 267 -11.30 36.00 18.99
N GLU A 268 -11.87 37.13 19.44
CA GLU A 268 -12.47 37.24 20.77
C GLU A 268 -13.58 36.20 21.00
N GLN A 269 -14.42 35.94 19.98
CA GLN A 269 -15.47 34.92 20.05
C GLN A 269 -14.92 33.49 20.23
N ALA A 270 -13.79 33.15 19.62
CA ALA A 270 -13.20 31.81 19.68
C ALA A 270 -12.35 31.57 20.94
N ASN A 271 -11.75 32.63 21.51
CA ASN A 271 -10.79 32.51 22.62
C ASN A 271 -11.30 31.66 23.82
N PRO A 272 -12.54 31.79 24.33
CA PRO A 272 -13.00 30.98 25.46
C PRO A 272 -13.00 29.47 25.19
N ALA A 273 -13.31 29.05 23.96
CA ALA A 273 -13.24 27.66 23.54
C ALA A 273 -11.79 27.17 23.40
N LEU A 274 -10.90 28.03 22.88
CA LEU A 274 -9.48 27.73 22.70
C LEU A 274 -8.73 27.62 24.04
N ASP A 275 -9.03 28.50 24.99
CA ASP A 275 -8.50 28.47 26.36
C ASP A 275 -8.97 27.21 27.11
N TRP A 276 -10.27 26.88 27.02
CA TRP A 276 -10.81 25.64 27.59
C TRP A 276 -10.12 24.39 27.03
N LEU A 277 -9.90 24.31 25.72
CA LEU A 277 -9.15 23.21 25.10
C LEU A 277 -7.68 23.18 25.56
N SER A 278 -7.05 24.34 25.78
CA SER A 278 -5.70 24.40 26.37
C SER A 278 -5.67 23.88 27.81
N ASP A 279 -6.73 24.08 28.58
CA ASP A 279 -6.86 23.49 29.92
C ASP A 279 -7.17 21.98 29.87
N GLN A 280 -7.92 21.49 28.88
CA GLN A 280 -8.06 20.04 28.67
C GLN A 280 -6.72 19.38 28.28
N ASP A 281 -5.94 19.98 27.38
CA ASP A 281 -4.60 19.48 27.01
C ASP A 281 -3.69 19.33 28.27
N LYS A 282 -3.77 20.28 29.22
CA LYS A 282 -3.02 20.22 30.49
C LYS A 282 -3.48 19.05 31.36
N LEU A 283 -4.79 18.90 31.57
CA LEU A 283 -5.38 17.83 32.37
C LEU A 283 -5.05 16.45 31.79
N ILE A 284 -5.14 16.28 30.47
CA ILE A 284 -4.75 15.05 29.77
C ILE A 284 -3.24 14.79 29.97
N GLY A 285 -2.40 15.81 29.81
CA GLY A 285 -0.95 15.70 30.04
C GLY A 285 -0.57 15.31 31.48
N GLU A 286 -1.33 15.76 32.48
CA GLU A 286 -1.13 15.35 33.88
C GLU A 286 -1.60 13.92 34.15
N GLN A 287 -2.72 13.49 33.55
CA GLN A 287 -3.19 12.11 33.61
C GLN A 287 -2.20 11.12 32.96
N VAL A 288 -1.58 11.49 31.84
CA VAL A 288 -0.54 10.69 31.18
C VAL A 288 0.67 10.52 32.11
N ARG A 289 1.21 11.62 32.67
CA ARG A 289 2.35 11.55 33.62
C ARG A 289 2.03 10.74 34.89
N ARG A 290 0.79 10.80 35.37
CA ARG A 290 0.32 9.96 36.49
C ARG A 290 0.27 8.48 36.12
N ARG A 291 -0.13 8.14 34.90
CA ARG A 291 -0.12 6.76 34.36
C ARG A 291 1.32 6.22 34.23
N GLU A 292 2.22 7.01 33.66
CA GLU A 292 3.65 6.66 33.56
C GLU A 292 4.28 6.36 34.92
N LEU A 293 3.95 7.14 35.96
CA LEU A 293 4.44 6.90 37.32
C LEU A 293 3.82 5.64 37.96
N ILE A 294 2.53 5.36 37.70
CA ILE A 294 1.89 4.12 38.13
C ILE A 294 2.59 2.91 37.49
N GLU A 295 2.91 2.98 36.19
CA GLU A 295 3.67 1.95 35.50
C GLU A 295 5.12 1.83 36.01
N GLU A 296 5.79 2.94 36.36
CA GLU A 296 7.13 2.93 36.99
C GLU A 296 7.09 2.16 38.34
N ILE A 297 6.03 2.36 39.13
CA ILE A 297 5.80 1.67 40.42
C ILE A 297 5.45 0.20 40.21
N GLU A 298 4.56 -0.15 39.27
CA GLU A 298 4.20 -1.55 39.01
C GLU A 298 5.37 -2.35 38.45
N ARG A 299 6.12 -1.79 37.50
CA ARG A 299 7.36 -2.37 36.97
C ARG A 299 8.43 -2.53 38.07
N GLY A 300 8.52 -1.58 39.00
CA GLY A 300 9.37 -1.68 40.20
C GLY A 300 8.95 -2.81 41.15
N LEU A 301 7.65 -3.10 41.27
CA LEU A 301 7.15 -4.24 42.06
C LEU A 301 7.41 -5.59 41.39
N GLU A 302 7.35 -5.65 40.05
CA GLU A 302 7.58 -6.87 39.27
C GLU A 302 9.06 -7.23 39.15
N THR A 303 9.93 -6.22 39.01
CA THR A 303 11.39 -6.41 38.93
C THR A 303 12.09 -6.52 40.30
N GLU A 304 11.32 -6.57 41.39
CA GLU A 304 11.80 -6.59 42.78
C GLU A 304 12.79 -5.44 43.12
N ALA A 305 12.46 -4.22 42.69
CA ALA A 305 13.27 -3.03 42.94
C ALA A 305 13.57 -2.82 44.44
N PRO A 306 14.77 -2.29 44.78
CA PRO A 306 15.17 -2.09 46.18
C PRO A 306 14.23 -1.15 46.91
N ALA A 307 13.96 -1.42 48.19
CA ALA A 307 12.96 -0.70 49.01
C ALA A 307 13.04 0.84 48.90
N LYS A 308 14.26 1.39 48.95
CA LYS A 308 14.53 2.83 48.85
C LYS A 308 14.14 3.46 47.51
N GLU A 309 14.09 2.68 46.44
CA GLU A 309 13.64 3.13 45.12
C GLU A 309 12.12 3.16 45.04
N LEU A 310 11.45 2.12 45.56
CA LEU A 310 9.99 2.10 45.71
C LEU A 310 9.49 3.21 46.65
N GLU A 311 10.22 3.52 47.73
CA GLU A 311 9.96 4.68 48.60
C GLU A 311 10.04 6.00 47.81
N ARG A 312 11.11 6.24 47.03
CA ARG A 312 11.25 7.44 46.18
C ARG A 312 10.10 7.58 45.16
N LEU A 313 9.62 6.48 44.59
CA LEU A 313 8.50 6.51 43.65
C LEU A 313 7.16 6.76 44.34
N LEU A 314 7.00 6.29 45.58
CA LEU A 314 5.85 6.63 46.42
C LEU A 314 5.84 8.13 46.76
N ASP A 315 6.98 8.70 47.17
CA ASP A 315 7.12 10.13 47.47
C ASP A 315 6.78 11.00 46.25
N LYS A 316 7.23 10.64 45.03
CA LYS A 316 6.82 11.31 43.78
C LYS A 316 5.30 11.37 43.63
N SER A 317 4.59 10.31 44.02
CA SER A 317 3.14 10.18 43.76
C SER A 317 2.29 11.14 44.59
N GLU A 318 2.82 11.65 45.72
CA GLU A 318 2.15 12.67 46.54
C GLU A 318 2.15 14.07 45.90
N THR A 319 2.76 14.22 44.71
CA THR A 319 2.73 15.46 43.90
C THR A 319 1.43 15.63 43.10
N PHE A 320 0.62 14.57 42.93
CA PHE A 320 -0.63 14.60 42.16
C PHE A 320 -1.83 14.72 43.11
N GLU A 321 -2.87 15.50 42.74
CA GLU A 321 -4.03 15.72 43.60
C GLU A 321 -4.85 14.45 43.92
N GLU A 322 -4.88 13.49 42.98
CA GLU A 322 -5.61 12.24 43.15
C GLU A 322 -4.65 11.09 43.51
N PRO A 323 -4.83 10.43 44.69
CA PRO A 323 -3.86 9.47 45.23
C PRO A 323 -3.69 8.20 44.38
N LEU A 324 -2.62 7.44 44.65
CA LEU A 324 -2.43 6.11 44.05
C LEU A 324 -3.57 5.13 44.42
N PRO A 325 -3.94 4.19 43.52
CA PRO A 325 -4.90 3.13 43.82
C PRO A 325 -4.56 2.36 45.10
N GLU A 326 -5.56 2.15 45.97
CA GLU A 326 -5.34 1.48 47.27
C GLU A 326 -4.74 0.07 47.12
N THR A 327 -5.13 -0.66 46.07
CA THR A 327 -4.59 -1.97 45.72
C THR A 327 -3.08 -1.94 45.47
N LEU A 328 -2.60 -0.91 44.76
CA LEU A 328 -1.18 -0.69 44.49
C LEU A 328 -0.44 -0.26 45.76
N ARG A 329 -1.01 0.68 46.52
CA ARG A 329 -0.48 1.13 47.82
C ARG A 329 -0.33 -0.04 48.83
N LEU A 330 -1.28 -0.97 48.82
CA LEU A 330 -1.26 -2.20 49.62
C LEU A 330 -0.22 -3.23 49.11
N ARG A 331 0.08 -3.28 47.81
CA ARG A 331 1.18 -4.11 47.26
C ARG A 331 2.54 -3.54 47.66
N VAL A 332 2.78 -2.24 47.49
CA VAL A 332 4.03 -1.57 47.90
C VAL A 332 4.27 -1.72 49.41
N SER A 333 3.29 -1.37 50.24
CA SER A 333 3.44 -1.49 51.71
C SER A 333 3.67 -2.94 52.16
N ARG A 334 3.06 -3.95 51.53
CA ARG A 334 3.39 -5.37 51.78
C ARG A 334 4.82 -5.72 51.38
N ARG A 335 5.36 -5.21 50.27
CA ARG A 335 6.75 -5.47 49.85
C ARG A 335 7.77 -4.88 50.82
N LEU A 336 7.50 -3.68 51.36
CA LEU A 336 8.31 -3.02 52.39
C LEU A 336 8.20 -3.72 53.76
N GLN A 337 7.02 -4.19 54.14
CA GLN A 337 6.83 -4.99 55.37
C GLN A 337 7.53 -6.36 55.26
N ASN A 338 7.43 -7.06 54.12
CA ASN A 338 8.10 -8.34 53.94
C ASN A 338 9.63 -8.22 54.00
N ALA A 339 10.20 -7.12 53.49
CA ALA A 339 11.62 -6.83 53.59
C ALA A 339 12.12 -6.64 55.05
N SER A 340 11.25 -6.19 55.96
CA SER A 340 11.60 -5.99 57.38
C SER A 340 11.22 -7.16 58.31
N VAL A 341 10.22 -7.97 57.94
CA VAL A 341 9.76 -9.12 58.76
C VAL A 341 10.68 -10.33 58.67
N ALA A 342 11.48 -10.46 57.60
CA ALA A 342 12.44 -11.56 57.38
C ALA A 342 13.47 -11.75 58.53
N ALA A 343 13.69 -10.72 59.35
CA ALA A 343 14.68 -10.73 60.43
C ALA A 343 14.22 -11.31 61.78
N ARG A 344 12.94 -11.70 61.97
CA ARG A 344 12.36 -11.72 63.35
C ARG A 344 11.40 -12.85 63.78
N ARG A 345 11.34 -14.02 63.11
CA ARG A 345 10.45 -15.14 63.56
C ARG A 345 11.09 -16.53 63.65
N ARG A 346 11.37 -16.95 64.89
CA ARG A 346 11.41 -18.35 65.37
C ARG A 346 10.69 -18.38 66.75
N HIS A 347 10.00 -19.50 67.10
CA HIS A 347 9.46 -19.95 68.43
C HIS A 347 7.93 -19.76 68.83
N MET A 348 7.28 -20.90 69.21
CA MET A 348 6.22 -21.17 70.26
C MET A 348 4.65 -21.18 70.03
N VAL A 349 3.87 -21.90 70.92
CA VAL A 349 2.71 -22.85 70.61
C VAL A 349 1.72 -23.26 71.82
N THR A 350 0.38 -23.63 71.61
CA THR A 350 -0.69 -24.41 72.44
C THR A 350 -1.54 -23.82 73.67
N LEU A 351 -2.69 -24.30 74.29
CA LEU A 351 -3.68 -25.49 74.28
C LEU A 351 -5.25 -25.29 74.68
N VAL A 352 -6.00 -26.14 75.49
CA VAL A 352 -7.48 -26.60 75.34
C VAL A 352 -8.44 -27.03 76.59
N SER A 353 -9.83 -26.95 76.52
CA SER A 353 -11.03 -27.73 77.16
C SER A 353 -11.76 -27.41 78.56
N LEU A 354 -12.94 -27.91 79.12
CA LEU A 354 -14.14 -28.86 78.85
C LEU A 354 -15.42 -28.86 79.87
N VAL A 355 -16.68 -29.30 79.48
CA VAL A 355 -17.80 -30.15 80.15
C VAL A 355 -18.92 -29.72 81.22
N GLY A 356 -20.15 -30.39 81.27
CA GLY A 356 -21.21 -30.46 82.38
C GLY A 356 -22.66 -31.08 82.11
N LEU A 357 -23.44 -31.72 83.08
CA LEU A 357 -24.71 -32.55 82.84
C LEU A 357 -25.69 -33.03 84.04
N LEU A 358 -27.03 -33.30 83.81
CA LEU A 358 -28.06 -34.31 84.37
C LEU A 358 -29.10 -34.17 85.59
N LEU A 359 -30.16 -35.09 85.62
CA LEU A 359 -31.17 -35.59 86.67
C LEU A 359 -32.64 -34.99 86.73
N LEU A 360 -33.80 -35.54 87.25
CA LEU A 360 -34.41 -36.87 87.73
C LEU A 360 -36.01 -36.88 87.91
N ILE A 361 -36.73 -38.00 88.24
CA ILE A 361 -38.25 -38.24 88.26
C ILE A 361 -38.77 -39.34 89.31
N GLY A 362 -40.08 -39.43 89.74
CA GLY A 362 -40.73 -40.74 90.16
C GLY A 362 -42.09 -40.86 90.98
N VAL A 363 -42.79 -42.05 90.87
CA VAL A 363 -43.88 -42.68 91.75
C VAL A 363 -45.38 -42.20 91.57
N GLY A 364 -46.54 -42.91 91.81
CA GLY A 364 -46.97 -44.28 92.28
C GLY A 364 -48.54 -44.52 92.32
N VAL A 365 -49.09 -45.73 92.69
CA VAL A 365 -50.55 -46.17 92.55
C VAL A 365 -51.03 -47.24 93.61
N GLY A 366 -52.36 -47.46 93.86
CA GLY A 366 -52.87 -48.67 94.56
C GLY A 366 -54.41 -48.96 94.70
N TYR A 367 -54.74 -50.19 95.13
CA TYR A 367 -56.02 -50.82 95.59
C TYR A 367 -57.06 -51.43 94.60
N LEU A 368 -57.66 -52.57 95.00
CA LEU A 368 -58.58 -53.45 94.26
C LEU A 368 -59.50 -54.23 95.25
N VAL A 369 -60.41 -55.08 94.74
CA VAL A 369 -61.23 -56.10 95.45
C VAL A 369 -62.56 -55.63 96.09
N THR A 370 -63.69 -56.12 95.55
CA THR A 370 -64.92 -56.57 96.28
C THR A 370 -65.92 -57.18 95.30
N SER A 371 -66.00 -58.52 95.25
CA SER A 371 -66.52 -59.27 94.09
C SER A 371 -67.95 -59.85 94.21
N GLN A 372 -68.44 -60.38 93.09
CA GLN A 372 -69.25 -61.61 92.97
C GLN A 372 -70.65 -61.73 93.59
N ARG A 373 -71.14 -60.81 94.43
CA ARG A 373 -72.59 -60.81 94.79
C ARG A 373 -73.54 -60.43 93.63
N ARG A 374 -72.98 -60.12 92.45
CA ARG A 374 -73.64 -59.38 91.36
C ARG A 374 -74.28 -60.24 90.26
N ALA A 375 -73.91 -61.51 90.18
CA ALA A 375 -74.01 -62.32 88.96
C ALA A 375 -75.39 -62.94 88.62
N ARG A 376 -76.51 -62.28 88.96
CA ARG A 376 -77.87 -62.74 88.55
C ARG A 376 -78.80 -61.66 88.03
N ILE A 377 -78.65 -60.40 88.43
CA ILE A 377 -79.47 -59.28 87.93
C ILE A 377 -78.80 -58.61 86.71
N ALA A 378 -77.56 -58.98 86.41
CA ALA A 378 -76.75 -58.35 85.38
C ALA A 378 -77.13 -58.73 83.94
N ASN A 379 -77.67 -59.93 83.72
CA ASN A 379 -77.98 -60.38 82.36
C ASN A 379 -79.09 -59.54 81.70
N ASP A 380 -80.06 -59.06 82.49
CA ASP A 380 -81.14 -58.17 82.00
C ASP A 380 -80.63 -56.76 81.72
N ALA A 381 -79.72 -56.25 82.56
CA ALA A 381 -79.10 -54.94 82.37
C ALA A 381 -78.18 -54.89 81.13
N ALA A 382 -77.49 -56.00 80.82
CA ALA A 382 -76.61 -56.14 79.66
C ALA A 382 -77.37 -55.94 78.33
N ALA A 383 -78.55 -56.57 78.20
CA ALA A 383 -79.39 -56.47 77.01
C ALA A 383 -79.91 -55.03 76.75
N THR A 384 -80.07 -54.23 77.82
CA THR A 384 -80.53 -52.83 77.70
C THR A 384 -79.40 -51.91 77.22
N LEU A 385 -78.17 -52.13 77.68
CA LEU A 385 -76.98 -51.39 77.23
C LEU A 385 -76.64 -51.69 75.75
N GLU A 386 -76.73 -52.96 75.33
CA GLU A 386 -76.49 -53.35 73.93
C GLU A 386 -77.39 -52.61 72.95
N ARG A 387 -78.67 -52.39 73.30
CA ARG A 387 -79.60 -51.61 72.49
C ARG A 387 -79.16 -50.14 72.34
N LEU A 388 -78.70 -49.50 73.42
CA LEU A 388 -78.27 -48.09 73.39
C LEU A 388 -76.97 -47.90 72.59
N ILE A 389 -76.03 -48.85 72.69
CA ILE A 389 -74.80 -48.87 71.87
C ILE A 389 -75.16 -48.98 70.38
N GLY A 390 -76.10 -49.87 70.02
CA GLY A 390 -76.61 -50.04 68.66
C GLY A 390 -77.36 -48.83 68.07
N GLN A 391 -77.65 -47.81 68.88
CA GLN A 391 -78.28 -46.55 68.46
C GLN A 391 -77.29 -45.36 68.44
N GLY A 392 -76.02 -45.58 68.79
CA GLY A 392 -74.97 -44.55 68.75
C GLY A 392 -75.00 -43.51 69.88
N GLU A 393 -75.95 -43.59 70.80
CA GLU A 393 -76.14 -42.61 71.89
C GLU A 393 -75.19 -42.89 73.08
N ILE A 394 -73.87 -42.86 72.84
CA ILE A 394 -72.84 -43.31 73.78
C ILE A 394 -72.91 -42.57 75.13
N GLU A 395 -73.19 -41.26 75.15
CA GLU A 395 -73.41 -40.53 76.41
C GLU A 395 -74.63 -41.04 77.19
N GLN A 396 -75.72 -41.41 76.52
CA GLN A 396 -76.91 -41.93 77.19
C GLN A 396 -76.67 -43.36 77.70
N ALA A 397 -75.92 -44.18 76.96
CA ALA A 397 -75.44 -45.49 77.43
C ALA A 397 -74.53 -45.34 78.66
N ALA A 398 -73.62 -44.37 78.66
CA ALA A 398 -72.74 -44.07 79.80
C ALA A 398 -73.52 -43.55 81.02
N ARG A 399 -74.51 -42.66 80.84
CA ARG A 399 -75.39 -42.16 81.92
C ARG A 399 -76.32 -43.24 82.48
N TYR A 400 -76.82 -44.15 81.63
CA TYR A 400 -77.60 -45.32 82.04
C TYR A 400 -76.73 -46.30 82.84
N TYR A 401 -75.50 -46.54 82.40
CA TYR A 401 -74.53 -47.31 83.19
C TYR A 401 -74.19 -46.60 84.52
N SER A 402 -74.01 -45.28 84.55
CA SER A 402 -73.63 -44.57 85.79
C SER A 402 -74.75 -44.54 86.82
N THR A 403 -76.02 -44.45 86.40
CA THR A 403 -77.17 -44.61 87.31
C THR A 403 -77.31 -46.05 87.80
N LEU A 404 -77.21 -47.04 86.90
CA LEU A 404 -77.16 -48.47 87.27
C LEU A 404 -76.03 -48.77 88.28
N ALA A 405 -74.86 -48.14 88.10
CA ALA A 405 -73.70 -48.29 88.98
C ALA A 405 -73.79 -47.49 90.29
N ALA A 406 -74.60 -46.44 90.36
CA ALA A 406 -74.85 -45.66 91.57
C ALA A 406 -75.94 -46.31 92.45
N ASP A 407 -77.08 -46.65 91.86
CA ASP A 407 -78.24 -47.19 92.57
C ASP A 407 -78.05 -48.67 92.91
N GLN A 408 -77.50 -49.45 91.97
CA GLN A 408 -77.30 -50.89 92.11
C GLN A 408 -75.89 -51.31 91.64
N PRO A 409 -74.80 -50.77 92.24
CA PRO A 409 -73.41 -51.16 91.94
C PRO A 409 -73.24 -52.68 91.97
N GLY A 410 -73.99 -53.33 92.88
CA GLY A 410 -74.16 -54.78 93.01
C GLY A 410 -74.70 -55.53 91.78
N ILE A 411 -74.71 -54.93 90.58
CA ILE A 411 -75.12 -55.54 89.31
C ILE A 411 -74.07 -55.26 88.24
N ALA A 412 -73.72 -53.98 88.08
CA ALA A 412 -72.85 -53.43 87.05
C ALA A 412 -71.45 -54.08 86.96
N GLY A 413 -70.95 -54.64 88.07
CA GLY A 413 -69.68 -55.40 88.12
C GLY A 413 -69.83 -56.90 87.86
N THR A 414 -70.44 -57.27 86.74
CA THR A 414 -70.58 -58.67 86.26
C THR A 414 -70.22 -58.72 84.79
N SER A 415 -69.56 -59.79 84.31
CA SER A 415 -69.04 -59.87 82.93
C SER A 415 -70.04 -59.43 81.86
N ALA A 416 -71.27 -59.97 81.83
CA ALA A 416 -72.26 -59.60 80.82
C ALA A 416 -72.54 -58.07 80.72
N VAL A 417 -72.54 -57.34 81.84
CA VAL A 417 -72.67 -55.88 81.85
C VAL A 417 -71.33 -55.20 81.57
N GLN A 418 -70.23 -55.75 82.10
CA GLN A 418 -68.89 -55.22 81.88
C GLN A 418 -68.38 -55.39 80.44
N ASP A 419 -68.88 -56.37 79.69
CA ASP A 419 -68.55 -56.57 78.27
C ASP A 419 -69.22 -55.49 77.40
N GLN A 420 -70.45 -55.10 77.72
CA GLN A 420 -71.12 -53.96 77.08
C GLN A 420 -70.58 -52.62 77.60
N GLN A 421 -70.26 -52.51 78.90
CA GLN A 421 -69.55 -51.36 79.47
C GLN A 421 -68.16 -51.21 78.82
N ALA A 422 -67.45 -52.29 78.53
CA ALA A 422 -66.15 -52.25 77.86
C ALA A 422 -66.28 -51.73 76.43
N LYS A 423 -67.38 -52.02 75.72
CA LYS A 423 -67.70 -51.38 74.43
C LYS A 423 -68.04 -49.89 74.58
N VAL A 424 -68.83 -49.49 75.59
CA VAL A 424 -69.11 -48.06 75.88
C VAL A 424 -67.81 -47.31 76.22
N VAL A 425 -66.98 -47.87 77.08
CA VAL A 425 -65.68 -47.29 77.50
C VAL A 425 -64.65 -47.34 76.36
N ALA A 426 -64.70 -48.31 75.46
CA ALA A 426 -63.89 -48.32 74.24
C ALA A 426 -64.33 -47.19 73.30
N ALA A 427 -65.63 -47.08 72.97
CA ALA A 427 -66.16 -46.01 72.12
C ALA A 427 -65.94 -44.61 72.74
N GLN A 428 -66.07 -44.48 74.06
CA GLN A 428 -65.80 -43.24 74.78
C GLN A 428 -64.30 -42.91 74.76
N ARG A 429 -63.41 -43.87 75.03
CA ARG A 429 -61.95 -43.69 74.89
C ARG A 429 -61.54 -43.36 73.46
N GLU A 430 -62.17 -43.95 72.46
CA GLU A 430 -61.93 -43.64 71.05
C GLU A 430 -62.34 -42.20 70.72
N SER A 431 -63.46 -41.73 71.26
CA SER A 431 -63.90 -40.33 71.15
C SER A 431 -62.96 -39.36 71.87
N GLU A 432 -62.53 -39.69 73.10
CA GLU A 432 -61.58 -38.90 73.89
C GLU A 432 -60.19 -38.86 73.24
N GLN A 433 -59.74 -39.99 72.65
CA GLN A 433 -58.50 -40.08 71.88
C GLN A 433 -58.57 -39.30 70.57
N ARG A 434 -59.70 -39.35 69.83
CA ARG A 434 -59.92 -38.52 68.63
C ARG A 434 -59.85 -37.04 68.96
N ARG A 435 -60.50 -36.61 70.05
CA ARG A 435 -60.47 -35.22 70.51
C ARG A 435 -59.06 -34.76 70.89
N ALA A 436 -58.34 -35.55 71.69
CA ALA A 436 -56.95 -35.26 72.04
C ALA A 436 -55.98 -35.33 70.84
N GLY A 437 -56.31 -36.12 69.81
CA GLY A 437 -55.62 -36.13 68.53
C GLY A 437 -55.83 -34.83 67.75
N TYR A 438 -57.09 -34.43 67.54
CA TYR A 438 -57.45 -33.18 66.88
C TYR A 438 -56.82 -31.96 67.58
N GLU A 439 -56.89 -31.88 68.91
CA GLU A 439 -56.31 -30.77 69.67
C GLU A 439 -54.77 -30.68 69.45
N ARG A 440 -54.04 -31.81 69.41
CA ARG A 440 -52.60 -31.85 69.08
C ARG A 440 -52.26 -31.63 67.60
N ALA A 441 -53.15 -31.98 66.69
CA ALA A 441 -52.98 -31.74 65.26
C ALA A 441 -53.15 -30.23 64.98
N VAL A 442 -54.16 -29.59 65.58
CA VAL A 442 -54.37 -28.13 65.54
C VAL A 442 -53.21 -27.37 66.20
N GLU A 443 -52.65 -27.87 67.31
CA GLU A 443 -51.50 -27.25 67.98
C GLU A 443 -50.26 -27.26 67.06
N ARG A 444 -49.87 -28.43 66.53
CA ARG A 444 -48.81 -28.54 65.49
C ARG A 444 -49.10 -27.66 64.26
N ALA A 445 -50.33 -27.65 63.77
CA ALA A 445 -50.72 -26.84 62.61
C ALA A 445 -50.61 -25.32 62.85
N ARG A 446 -50.62 -24.86 64.11
CA ARG A 446 -50.37 -23.46 64.49
C ARG A 446 -48.89 -23.13 64.71
N GLU A 447 -48.04 -24.14 64.92
CA GLU A 447 -46.59 -23.98 64.98
C GLU A 447 -45.92 -23.98 63.59
N LEU A 448 -46.63 -24.43 62.55
CA LEU A 448 -46.16 -24.40 61.15
C LEU A 448 -45.84 -22.97 60.68
N THR A 449 -44.61 -22.79 60.18
CA THR A 449 -44.17 -21.54 59.55
C THR A 449 -44.44 -21.54 58.04
N PRO A 450 -44.41 -20.36 57.38
CA PRO A 450 -44.53 -20.28 55.92
C PRO A 450 -43.40 -20.97 55.13
N GLU A 451 -42.30 -21.37 55.77
CA GLU A 451 -41.21 -22.10 55.10
C GLU A 451 -41.30 -23.62 55.29
N ASP A 452 -42.19 -24.10 56.18
CA ASP A 452 -42.40 -25.53 56.39
C ASP A 452 -43.12 -26.19 55.22
N ALA A 453 -42.52 -27.27 54.72
CA ALA A 453 -43.02 -28.08 53.61
C ALA A 453 -44.01 -29.17 54.04
N ASP A 454 -43.99 -29.58 55.31
CA ASP A 454 -44.85 -30.63 55.84
C ASP A 454 -46.19 -30.05 56.34
N THR A 455 -47.23 -30.16 55.50
CA THR A 455 -48.60 -29.78 55.87
C THR A 455 -49.43 -30.92 56.44
N SER A 456 -48.84 -32.09 56.75
CA SER A 456 -49.56 -33.27 57.24
C SER A 456 -50.38 -33.00 58.52
N ALA A 457 -49.91 -32.11 59.40
CA ALA A 457 -50.65 -31.70 60.59
C ALA A 457 -51.98 -30.99 60.29
N ILE A 458 -52.10 -30.31 59.13
CA ILE A 458 -53.35 -29.68 58.68
C ILE A 458 -54.31 -30.75 58.13
N GLU A 459 -53.79 -31.71 57.37
CA GLU A 459 -54.57 -32.83 56.82
C GLU A 459 -55.08 -33.74 57.95
N GLU A 460 -54.22 -34.10 58.90
CA GLU A 460 -54.55 -34.83 60.12
C GLU A 460 -55.60 -34.09 60.97
N ALA A 461 -55.52 -32.75 61.07
CA ALA A 461 -56.53 -31.96 61.77
C ALA A 461 -57.88 -31.88 61.01
N LEU A 462 -57.88 -31.93 59.67
CA LEU A 462 -59.09 -31.97 58.85
C LEU A 462 -59.80 -33.32 58.91
N ASP A 463 -59.05 -34.43 58.89
CA ASP A 463 -59.59 -35.80 58.97
C ASP A 463 -60.14 -36.14 60.36
N LEU A 464 -59.62 -35.53 61.43
CA LEU A 464 -60.10 -35.69 62.81
C LEU A 464 -61.26 -34.76 63.18
N ALA A 465 -61.61 -33.77 62.34
CA ALA A 465 -62.68 -32.81 62.60
C ALA A 465 -64.07 -33.40 62.32
N THR A 466 -64.97 -33.36 63.32
CA THR A 466 -66.34 -33.90 63.20
C THR A 466 -67.45 -32.86 63.34
N THR A 467 -67.12 -31.59 63.59
CA THR A 467 -68.08 -30.47 63.59
C THR A 467 -67.68 -29.36 62.61
N ASP A 468 -68.67 -28.62 62.10
CA ASP A 468 -68.45 -27.48 61.20
C ASP A 468 -67.55 -26.39 61.82
N GLU A 469 -67.59 -26.24 63.15
CA GLU A 469 -66.75 -25.30 63.90
C GLU A 469 -65.29 -25.76 63.95
N GLN A 470 -65.05 -27.06 64.15
CA GLN A 470 -63.70 -27.64 64.10
C GLN A 470 -63.10 -27.50 62.70
N ARG A 471 -63.86 -27.84 61.65
CA ARG A 471 -63.39 -27.70 60.26
C ARG A 471 -63.03 -26.24 59.93
N ARG A 472 -63.89 -25.28 60.25
CA ARG A 472 -63.62 -23.83 60.03
C ARG A 472 -62.37 -23.33 60.76
N ASN A 473 -62.08 -23.83 61.96
CA ASN A 473 -60.86 -23.46 62.69
C ASN A 473 -59.59 -23.96 61.97
N VAL A 474 -59.61 -25.13 61.32
CA VAL A 474 -58.48 -25.63 60.53
C VAL A 474 -58.38 -24.92 59.17
N GLU A 475 -59.53 -24.70 58.50
CA GLU A 475 -59.61 -23.90 57.26
C GLU A 475 -59.04 -22.48 57.46
N ALA A 476 -59.31 -21.84 58.60
CA ALA A 476 -58.76 -20.52 58.94
C ALA A 476 -57.22 -20.54 59.12
N ILE A 477 -56.67 -21.59 59.73
CA ILE A 477 -55.21 -21.78 59.86
C ILE A 477 -54.56 -22.00 58.49
N GLN A 478 -55.20 -22.80 57.64
CA GLN A 478 -54.78 -23.02 56.25
C GLN A 478 -54.82 -21.71 55.44
N GLU A 479 -55.86 -20.88 55.61
CA GLU A 479 -55.98 -19.59 54.93
C GLU A 479 -54.93 -18.57 55.41
N SER A 480 -54.58 -18.53 56.71
CA SER A 480 -53.46 -17.71 57.20
C SER A 480 -52.12 -18.19 56.65
N LEU A 481 -51.84 -19.50 56.71
CA LEU A 481 -50.58 -20.05 56.19
C LEU A 481 -50.44 -19.82 54.69
N ALA A 482 -51.54 -19.88 53.92
CA ALA A 482 -51.55 -19.53 52.50
C ALA A 482 -51.28 -18.03 52.25
N LYS A 483 -51.88 -17.13 53.05
CA LYS A 483 -51.61 -15.68 52.98
C LYS A 483 -50.16 -15.35 53.29
N ASP A 484 -49.58 -15.99 54.32
CA ASP A 484 -48.20 -15.75 54.72
C ASP A 484 -47.19 -16.37 53.75
N LYS A 485 -47.47 -17.56 53.18
CA LYS A 485 -46.69 -18.13 52.06
C LYS A 485 -46.71 -17.20 50.84
N PHE A 486 -47.87 -16.61 50.51
CA PHE A 486 -47.98 -15.62 49.42
C PHE A 486 -47.27 -14.29 49.73
N ALA A 487 -47.31 -13.82 50.98
CA ALA A 487 -46.60 -12.62 51.41
C ALA A 487 -45.07 -12.81 51.37
N LEU A 488 -44.58 -13.97 51.80
CA LEU A 488 -43.18 -14.35 51.71
C LEU A 488 -42.70 -14.44 50.26
N GLN A 489 -43.48 -15.07 49.37
CA GLN A 489 -43.15 -15.13 47.94
C GLN A 489 -43.12 -13.74 47.32
N ARG A 490 -44.11 -12.89 47.62
CA ARG A 490 -44.12 -11.47 47.17
C ARG A 490 -42.87 -10.72 47.65
N LYS A 491 -42.42 -10.96 48.89
CA LYS A 491 -41.19 -10.35 49.40
C LYS A 491 -39.97 -10.79 48.59
N ARG A 492 -39.77 -12.12 48.44
CA ARG A 492 -38.68 -12.70 47.63
C ARG A 492 -38.66 -12.17 46.20
N ASP A 493 -39.80 -12.17 45.52
CA ASP A 493 -39.96 -11.63 44.16
C ASP A 493 -39.68 -10.12 44.09
N SER A 494 -40.08 -9.33 45.11
CA SER A 494 -39.84 -7.89 45.16
C SER A 494 -38.37 -7.51 45.42
N ASP A 495 -37.68 -8.26 46.28
CA ASP A 495 -36.25 -8.06 46.55
C ASP A 495 -35.42 -8.50 45.33
N PHE A 496 -35.79 -9.60 44.67
CA PHE A 496 -35.19 -10.02 43.40
C PHE A 496 -35.44 -9.01 42.27
N THR A 497 -36.62 -8.39 42.21
CA THR A 497 -36.91 -7.31 41.23
C THR A 497 -35.94 -6.13 41.39
N ARG A 498 -35.55 -5.80 42.63
CA ARG A 498 -34.54 -4.76 42.91
C ARG A 498 -33.15 -5.14 42.40
N ILE A 499 -32.75 -6.41 42.57
CA ILE A 499 -31.49 -6.95 42.02
C ILE A 499 -31.51 -6.89 40.48
N LEU A 500 -32.61 -7.32 39.86
CA LEU A 500 -32.75 -7.39 38.41
C LEU A 500 -32.73 -5.99 37.75
N GLU A 501 -33.28 -4.96 38.39
CA GLU A 501 -33.17 -3.59 37.90
C GLU A 501 -31.73 -3.02 38.06
N GLY A 502 -30.98 -3.47 39.08
CA GLY A 502 -29.55 -3.19 39.22
C GLY A 502 -28.68 -3.86 38.15
N LEU A 503 -29.02 -5.08 37.73
CA LEU A 503 -28.39 -5.73 36.58
C LEU A 503 -28.72 -5.00 35.26
N ARG A 504 -29.97 -4.51 35.10
CA ARG A 504 -30.38 -3.68 33.95
C ARG A 504 -29.71 -2.30 33.91
N SER A 505 -29.40 -1.69 35.05
CA SER A 505 -28.67 -0.41 35.05
C SER A 505 -27.21 -0.62 34.68
N ARG A 506 -26.53 -1.62 35.26
CA ARG A 506 -25.13 -1.94 34.93
C ARG A 506 -24.93 -2.40 33.49
N LEU A 507 -25.87 -3.16 32.90
CA LEU A 507 -25.82 -3.47 31.47
C LEU A 507 -25.97 -2.23 30.58
N ARG A 508 -26.77 -1.22 30.99
CA ARG A 508 -26.87 0.06 30.30
C ARG A 508 -25.60 0.92 30.45
N THR A 509 -24.93 0.88 31.61
CA THR A 509 -23.61 1.50 31.77
C THR A 509 -22.57 0.85 30.85
N LEU A 510 -22.51 -0.49 30.82
CA LEU A 510 -21.66 -1.26 29.91
C LEU A 510 -21.89 -0.96 28.42
N GLN A 511 -23.12 -0.63 28.03
CA GLN A 511 -23.46 -0.25 26.64
C GLN A 511 -23.08 1.19 26.29
N LYS A 512 -22.97 2.07 27.30
CA LYS A 512 -22.59 3.48 27.14
C LYS A 512 -21.08 3.70 27.22
N ASN A 513 -20.37 2.89 28.00
CA ASN A 513 -18.93 3.00 28.19
C ASN A 513 -18.18 2.50 26.95
N GLN A 514 -18.05 3.35 25.93
CA GLN A 514 -17.34 3.05 24.68
C GLN A 514 -15.90 3.58 24.67
N GLU A 515 -15.57 4.49 25.61
CA GLU A 515 -14.24 5.11 25.78
C GLU A 515 -13.23 4.19 26.49
N ALA A 516 -13.70 3.24 27.29
CA ALA A 516 -12.82 2.33 28.03
C ALA A 516 -12.13 1.31 27.09
N PRO A 517 -10.88 0.90 27.38
CA PRO A 517 -10.14 -0.05 26.54
C PRO A 517 -10.92 -1.33 26.26
N VAL A 518 -10.97 -1.74 24.99
CA VAL A 518 -11.84 -2.83 24.52
C VAL A 518 -11.57 -4.15 25.23
N ALA A 519 -10.31 -4.42 25.60
CA ALA A 519 -9.93 -5.58 26.42
C ALA A 519 -10.55 -5.55 27.83
N GLU A 520 -10.66 -4.37 28.44
CA GLU A 520 -11.35 -4.20 29.72
C GLU A 520 -12.85 -4.44 29.56
N LEU A 521 -13.48 -3.87 28.52
CA LEU A 521 -14.91 -4.06 28.22
C LEU A 521 -15.27 -5.54 28.01
N VAL A 522 -14.44 -6.31 27.30
CA VAL A 522 -14.57 -7.78 27.18
C VAL A 522 -14.48 -8.46 28.55
N SER A 523 -13.59 -8.01 29.43
CA SER A 523 -13.45 -8.56 30.79
C SER A 523 -14.67 -8.25 31.66
N GLN A 524 -15.21 -7.02 31.59
CA GLN A 524 -16.38 -6.56 32.33
C GLN A 524 -17.66 -7.29 31.86
N ALA A 525 -17.84 -7.50 30.55
CA ALA A 525 -18.94 -8.31 30.02
C ALA A 525 -18.88 -9.76 30.52
N ARG A 526 -17.69 -10.39 30.53
CA ARG A 526 -17.49 -11.74 31.06
C ARG A 526 -17.69 -11.82 32.58
N ALA A 527 -17.42 -10.74 33.32
CA ALA A 527 -17.75 -10.63 34.75
C ALA A 527 -19.27 -10.55 34.95
N PHE A 528 -19.96 -9.66 34.23
CA PHE A 528 -21.42 -9.50 34.29
C PHE A 528 -22.17 -10.82 33.94
N ARG A 529 -21.70 -11.57 32.94
CA ARG A 529 -22.28 -12.88 32.59
C ARG A 529 -22.17 -13.93 33.73
N ARG A 530 -21.06 -13.92 34.48
CA ARG A 530 -20.89 -14.77 35.67
C ARG A 530 -21.83 -14.33 36.78
N GLU A 531 -21.87 -13.04 37.08
CA GLU A 531 -22.75 -12.46 38.10
C GLU A 531 -24.26 -12.73 37.82
N VAL A 532 -24.70 -12.65 36.56
CA VAL A 532 -26.07 -13.02 36.15
C VAL A 532 -26.36 -14.51 36.39
N THR A 533 -25.35 -15.38 36.25
CA THR A 533 -25.47 -16.82 36.51
C THR A 533 -25.49 -17.11 38.01
N GLU A 534 -24.55 -16.55 38.76
CA GLU A 534 -24.47 -16.64 40.23
C GLU A 534 -25.76 -16.09 40.89
N THR A 535 -26.31 -14.99 40.37
CA THR A 535 -27.59 -14.42 40.83
C THR A 535 -28.76 -15.39 40.63
N LYS A 536 -28.80 -16.10 39.50
CA LYS A 536 -29.85 -17.09 39.21
C LYS A 536 -29.76 -18.27 40.19
N ASP A 537 -28.56 -18.80 40.38
CA ASP A 537 -28.34 -20.02 41.17
C ASP A 537 -28.46 -19.76 42.68
N ALA A 538 -28.21 -18.53 43.15
CA ALA A 538 -28.43 -18.09 44.53
C ALA A 538 -29.90 -17.86 44.91
N HIS A 539 -30.84 -17.81 43.94
CA HIS A 539 -32.25 -17.45 44.19
C HIS A 539 -33.26 -18.50 43.68
N PRO A 540 -33.14 -19.80 44.06
CA PRO A 540 -34.02 -20.87 43.53
C PRO A 540 -35.49 -20.76 43.96
N GLY A 541 -35.81 -19.96 44.99
CA GLY A 541 -37.16 -19.74 45.50
C GLY A 541 -37.91 -18.53 44.92
N VAL A 542 -37.44 -17.97 43.79
CA VAL A 542 -38.07 -16.83 43.09
C VAL A 542 -38.96 -17.35 41.94
N SER A 543 -40.02 -16.62 41.59
CA SER A 543 -40.90 -17.03 40.49
C SER A 543 -40.18 -17.19 39.14
N SER A 544 -40.53 -18.24 38.40
CA SER A 544 -39.89 -18.59 37.12
C SER A 544 -39.99 -17.49 36.06
N THR A 545 -41.04 -16.67 36.11
CA THR A 545 -41.27 -15.48 35.25
C THR A 545 -40.30 -14.33 35.54
N LEU A 546 -39.70 -14.27 36.73
CA LEU A 546 -38.61 -13.34 37.04
C LEU A 546 -37.25 -13.94 36.66
N LEU A 547 -37.02 -15.21 36.96
CA LEU A 547 -35.78 -15.91 36.58
C LEU A 547 -35.55 -15.95 35.06
N SER A 548 -36.61 -16.05 34.26
CA SER A 548 -36.51 -16.02 32.79
C SER A 548 -36.06 -14.66 32.22
N GLN A 549 -36.20 -13.56 32.98
CA GLN A 549 -35.76 -12.23 32.56
C GLN A 549 -34.24 -12.02 32.68
N LEU A 550 -33.50 -12.95 33.29
CA LEU A 550 -32.03 -12.93 33.31
C LEU A 550 -31.41 -13.36 31.97
N SER A 551 -32.04 -14.29 31.24
CA SER A 551 -31.47 -14.85 30.01
C SER A 551 -31.19 -13.78 28.93
N PRO A 552 -32.10 -12.84 28.62
CA PRO A 552 -31.82 -11.78 27.63
C PRO A 552 -30.65 -10.86 28.02
N LEU A 553 -30.43 -10.63 29.32
CA LEU A 553 -29.31 -9.82 29.81
C LEU A 553 -27.97 -10.52 29.52
N SER A 554 -27.89 -11.82 29.77
CA SER A 554 -26.70 -12.64 29.46
C SER A 554 -26.45 -12.72 27.95
N THR A 555 -27.49 -12.93 27.14
CA THR A 555 -27.38 -12.97 25.67
C THR A 555 -26.93 -11.62 25.08
N ARG A 556 -27.43 -10.47 25.59
CA ARG A 556 -26.94 -9.17 25.12
C ARG A 556 -25.50 -8.91 25.54
N ALA A 557 -25.10 -9.26 26.76
CA ALA A 557 -23.70 -9.19 27.18
C ALA A 557 -22.78 -10.08 26.31
N GLU A 558 -23.23 -11.28 25.91
CA GLU A 558 -22.51 -12.16 24.99
C GLU A 558 -22.46 -11.65 23.54
N SER A 559 -23.41 -10.82 23.10
CA SER A 559 -23.28 -10.13 21.81
C SER A 559 -22.17 -9.06 21.85
N LEU A 560 -22.15 -8.23 22.91
CA LEU A 560 -21.12 -7.19 23.11
C LEU A 560 -19.73 -7.82 23.29
N GLU A 561 -19.62 -8.89 24.09
CA GLU A 561 -18.35 -9.63 24.29
C GLU A 561 -17.77 -10.15 22.96
N ARG A 562 -18.61 -10.54 22.00
CA ARG A 562 -18.16 -11.00 20.67
C ARG A 562 -17.87 -9.84 19.72
N GLU A 563 -18.65 -8.78 19.77
CA GLU A 563 -18.48 -7.53 19.01
C GLU A 563 -17.12 -6.88 19.33
N TRP A 564 -16.87 -6.64 20.62
CA TRP A 564 -15.61 -6.08 21.13
C TRP A 564 -14.38 -6.97 20.86
N ARG A 565 -14.49 -8.31 20.99
CA ARG A 565 -13.38 -9.21 20.63
C ARG A 565 -12.99 -9.16 19.16
N ARG A 566 -13.94 -8.97 18.23
CA ARG A 566 -13.60 -8.78 16.80
C ARG A 566 -12.83 -7.48 16.60
N SER A 567 -13.19 -6.41 17.31
CA SER A 567 -12.47 -5.14 17.25
C SER A 567 -11.02 -5.30 17.72
N ILE A 568 -10.78 -5.98 18.86
CA ILE A 568 -9.43 -6.28 19.35
C ILE A 568 -8.66 -7.09 18.30
N SER A 569 -9.19 -8.24 17.89
CA SER A 569 -8.50 -9.15 16.96
C SER A 569 -8.25 -8.54 15.58
N SER A 570 -9.10 -7.62 15.13
CA SER A 570 -8.90 -6.87 13.88
C SER A 570 -7.88 -5.73 14.02
N GLN A 571 -7.67 -5.21 15.23
CA GLN A 571 -6.66 -4.18 15.48
C GLN A 571 -5.29 -4.81 15.71
N GLU A 572 -5.20 -5.88 16.51
CA GLU A 572 -3.98 -6.69 16.68
C GLU A 572 -3.44 -7.15 15.32
N ALA A 573 -4.31 -7.69 14.45
CA ALA A 573 -3.92 -8.12 13.11
C ALA A 573 -3.57 -6.95 12.14
N ARG A 574 -4.16 -5.76 12.32
CA ARG A 574 -3.74 -4.54 11.59
C ARG A 574 -2.34 -4.11 12.01
N ASP A 575 -2.04 -4.17 13.31
CA ASP A 575 -0.72 -3.82 13.85
C ASP A 575 0.34 -4.83 13.42
N ASP A 576 0.00 -6.12 13.33
CA ASP A 576 0.89 -7.17 12.81
C ASP A 576 1.20 -6.98 11.31
N LEU A 577 0.22 -6.62 10.47
CA LEU A 577 0.47 -6.18 9.09
C LEU A 577 1.40 -4.96 9.03
N GLY A 578 1.26 -4.00 9.96
CA GLY A 578 2.13 -2.83 10.05
C GLY A 578 3.60 -3.16 10.38
N LYS A 579 3.85 -4.20 11.17
CA LYS A 579 5.21 -4.63 11.56
C LYS A 579 6.02 -5.20 10.39
N GLU A 580 5.35 -5.81 9.42
CA GLU A 580 5.96 -6.45 8.25
C GLU A 580 6.07 -5.54 7.01
N ILE A 581 5.73 -4.24 7.12
CA ILE A 581 6.01 -3.25 6.06
C ILE A 581 7.51 -3.29 5.71
N GLY A 582 7.81 -3.56 4.43
CA GLY A 582 9.16 -3.73 3.89
C GLY A 582 9.59 -5.19 3.71
N ASN A 583 8.91 -6.16 4.32
CA ASN A 583 9.21 -7.60 4.22
C ASN A 583 8.09 -8.32 3.45
N THR A 584 8.23 -8.46 2.13
CA THR A 584 7.21 -9.09 1.26
C THR A 584 6.78 -10.47 1.76
N THR A 585 7.71 -11.31 2.19
CA THR A 585 7.42 -12.68 2.62
C THR A 585 6.69 -12.70 3.96
N GLY A 586 7.12 -11.88 4.94
CA GLY A 586 6.43 -11.76 6.23
C GLY A 586 5.05 -11.13 6.09
N TYR A 587 4.91 -10.12 5.23
CA TYR A 587 3.64 -9.44 4.98
C TYR A 587 2.60 -10.37 4.33
N VAL A 588 3.00 -11.27 3.42
CA VAL A 588 2.08 -12.30 2.89
C VAL A 588 1.61 -13.25 3.99
N VAL A 589 2.48 -13.68 4.91
CA VAL A 589 2.07 -14.50 6.06
C VAL A 589 1.13 -13.72 6.98
N ALA A 590 1.43 -12.45 7.28
CA ALA A 590 0.56 -11.58 8.07
C ALA A 590 -0.82 -11.35 7.40
N LEU A 591 -0.90 -11.34 6.05
CA LEU A 591 -2.18 -11.32 5.33
C LEU A 591 -2.96 -12.63 5.47
N GLU A 592 -2.28 -13.79 5.49
CA GLU A 592 -2.92 -15.09 5.75
C GLU A 592 -3.44 -15.17 7.20
N ASP A 593 -2.63 -14.77 8.18
CA ASP A 593 -3.02 -14.71 9.59
C ASP A 593 -4.16 -13.71 9.82
N PHE A 594 -4.13 -12.53 9.18
CA PHE A 594 -5.24 -11.57 9.20
C PHE A 594 -6.53 -12.17 8.65
N ALA A 595 -6.46 -12.85 7.50
CA ALA A 595 -7.62 -13.49 6.88
C ALA A 595 -8.18 -14.63 7.74
N GLN A 596 -7.33 -15.36 8.48
CA GLN A 596 -7.76 -16.38 9.44
C GLN A 596 -8.37 -15.77 10.71
N ALA A 597 -7.84 -14.64 11.20
CA ALA A 597 -8.35 -13.93 12.37
C ALA A 597 -9.67 -13.19 12.10
N VAL A 598 -9.84 -12.62 10.90
CA VAL A 598 -11.03 -11.86 10.47
C VAL A 598 -11.56 -12.36 9.12
N PRO A 599 -12.23 -13.53 9.06
CA PRO A 599 -12.66 -14.15 7.79
C PRO A 599 -13.71 -13.35 7.00
N ASP A 600 -14.50 -12.50 7.68
CA ASP A 600 -15.52 -11.65 7.06
C ASP A 600 -14.93 -10.35 6.45
N SER A 601 -13.60 -10.19 6.43
CA SER A 601 -12.92 -8.95 6.00
C SER A 601 -12.72 -8.83 4.49
N PRO A 602 -12.61 -7.60 3.94
CA PRO A 602 -12.22 -7.39 2.54
C PRO A 602 -10.81 -7.93 2.23
N ILE A 603 -9.89 -7.94 3.20
CA ILE A 603 -8.57 -8.56 3.06
C ILE A 603 -8.71 -10.08 2.82
N ALA A 604 -9.50 -10.78 3.64
CA ALA A 604 -9.77 -12.20 3.45
C ALA A 604 -10.39 -12.50 2.06
N GLY A 605 -11.31 -11.63 1.60
CA GLY A 605 -11.91 -11.72 0.27
C GLY A 605 -10.95 -11.48 -0.91
N ASN A 606 -9.82 -10.81 -0.69
CA ASN A 606 -8.82 -10.49 -1.73
C ASN A 606 -7.47 -11.23 -1.55
N LEU A 607 -7.36 -12.15 -0.59
CA LEU A 607 -6.10 -12.78 -0.19
C LEU A 607 -5.33 -13.42 -1.37
N GLU A 608 -6.02 -14.14 -2.27
CA GLU A 608 -5.37 -14.80 -3.40
C GLU A 608 -4.88 -13.81 -4.48
N LEU A 609 -5.56 -12.67 -4.65
CA LEU A 609 -5.07 -11.57 -5.50
C LEU A 609 -3.79 -10.98 -4.90
N LEU A 610 -3.81 -10.64 -3.61
CA LEU A 610 -2.68 -10.09 -2.89
C LEU A 610 -1.46 -11.04 -2.91
N LYS A 611 -1.68 -12.34 -2.74
CA LYS A 611 -0.62 -13.36 -2.91
C LYS A 611 -0.02 -13.35 -4.31
N SER A 612 -0.84 -13.27 -5.37
CA SER A 612 -0.35 -13.22 -6.75
C SER A 612 0.49 -11.97 -7.05
N GLU A 613 0.13 -10.83 -6.44
CA GLU A 613 0.86 -9.57 -6.60
C GLU A 613 2.16 -9.49 -5.78
N SER A 614 2.37 -10.37 -4.79
CA SER A 614 3.55 -10.35 -3.92
C SER A 614 4.89 -10.42 -4.68
N LEU A 615 4.96 -11.22 -5.74
CA LEU A 615 6.15 -11.30 -6.61
C LEU A 615 6.46 -9.96 -7.31
N LEU A 616 5.43 -9.13 -7.52
CA LEU A 616 5.55 -7.81 -8.10
C LEU A 616 6.09 -6.80 -7.08
N TRP A 617 5.60 -6.84 -5.84
CA TRP A 617 6.06 -5.97 -4.75
C TRP A 617 7.56 -6.18 -4.49
N GLN A 618 8.00 -7.43 -4.38
CA GLN A 618 9.43 -7.76 -4.28
C GLN A 618 10.20 -7.28 -5.52
N GLY A 619 9.58 -7.27 -6.70
CA GLY A 619 10.23 -6.80 -7.93
C GLY A 619 10.48 -5.30 -7.96
N LEU A 620 9.57 -4.49 -7.41
CA LEU A 620 9.81 -3.06 -7.24
C LEU A 620 10.92 -2.79 -6.22
N LEU A 621 10.94 -3.55 -5.12
CA LEU A 621 11.93 -3.41 -4.04
C LEU A 621 13.33 -3.83 -4.51
N ASP A 622 13.46 -4.97 -5.19
CA ASP A 622 14.74 -5.44 -5.76
C ASP A 622 15.35 -4.39 -6.70
N TRP A 623 14.53 -3.81 -7.59
CA TRP A 623 14.97 -2.74 -8.49
C TRP A 623 15.30 -1.44 -7.74
N SER A 624 14.48 -1.03 -6.76
CA SER A 624 14.71 0.22 -6.00
C SER A 624 15.97 0.13 -5.12
N ALA A 625 16.24 -1.03 -4.52
CA ALA A 625 17.46 -1.29 -3.78
C ALA A 625 18.70 -1.25 -4.70
N PHE A 626 18.63 -1.85 -5.89
CA PHE A 626 19.70 -1.78 -6.90
C PHE A 626 19.96 -0.34 -7.38
N LEU A 627 18.89 0.41 -7.72
CA LEU A 627 18.99 1.78 -8.22
C LEU A 627 19.57 2.75 -7.18
N SER A 628 19.15 2.63 -5.92
CA SER A 628 19.61 3.50 -4.81
C SER A 628 21.04 3.20 -4.34
N SER A 629 21.51 1.96 -4.44
CA SER A 629 22.85 1.54 -3.98
C SER A 629 23.93 1.56 -5.06
N GLU A 630 23.62 1.17 -6.30
CA GLU A 630 24.61 1.02 -7.38
C GLU A 630 24.63 2.20 -8.36
N LEU A 631 23.56 3.02 -8.38
CA LEU A 631 23.28 3.97 -9.47
C LEU A 631 22.89 5.39 -9.00
N THR A 632 23.13 5.74 -7.74
CA THR A 632 22.97 7.12 -7.22
C THR A 632 24.03 8.09 -7.78
N GLU A 633 25.27 7.62 -8.04
CA GLU A 633 26.33 8.46 -8.60
C GLU A 633 27.05 7.80 -9.80
N PRO A 634 26.37 7.57 -10.95
CA PRO A 634 26.93 6.84 -12.09
C PRO A 634 28.17 7.51 -12.70
N HIS A 635 28.39 8.79 -12.42
CA HIS A 635 29.57 9.55 -12.82
C HIS A 635 30.85 9.21 -12.03
N ARG A 636 30.75 8.51 -10.89
CA ARG A 636 31.90 8.07 -10.05
C ARG A 636 32.27 6.60 -10.24
N LEU A 637 31.48 5.84 -11.01
CA LEU A 637 31.62 4.41 -11.21
C LEU A 637 32.99 4.06 -11.82
N SER A 638 33.77 3.18 -11.18
CA SER A 638 35.03 2.71 -11.76
C SER A 638 34.77 1.60 -12.80
N PRO A 639 35.72 1.29 -13.70
CA PRO A 639 35.57 0.18 -14.65
C PRO A 639 35.40 -1.20 -14.00
N ALA A 640 35.90 -1.38 -12.76
CA ALA A 640 35.69 -2.63 -12.01
C ALA A 640 34.27 -2.71 -11.45
N ASP A 641 33.76 -1.61 -10.91
CA ASP A 641 32.39 -1.52 -10.40
C ASP A 641 31.38 -1.62 -11.55
N ALA A 642 31.65 -1.01 -12.70
CA ALA A 642 30.82 -1.11 -13.90
C ALA A 642 30.56 -2.57 -14.31
N THR A 643 31.59 -3.43 -14.30
CA THR A 643 31.44 -4.88 -14.53
C THR A 643 30.47 -5.52 -13.52
N ALA A 644 30.56 -5.15 -12.24
CA ALA A 644 29.72 -5.69 -11.18
C ALA A 644 28.26 -5.17 -11.27
N VAL A 645 28.07 -3.89 -11.57
CA VAL A 645 26.75 -3.26 -11.76
C VAL A 645 26.05 -3.84 -12.98
N LEU A 646 26.76 -4.07 -14.09
CA LEU A 646 26.20 -4.76 -15.26
C LEU A 646 25.78 -6.19 -14.91
N ALA A 647 26.64 -6.98 -14.26
CA ALA A 647 26.30 -8.36 -13.88
C ALA A 647 25.10 -8.44 -12.90
N LYS A 648 24.95 -7.47 -11.99
CA LYS A 648 23.78 -7.35 -11.09
C LYS A 648 22.53 -6.95 -11.89
N GLY A 649 22.60 -5.89 -12.68
CA GLY A 649 21.47 -5.31 -13.41
C GLY A 649 20.96 -6.20 -14.55
N ASP A 650 21.85 -6.90 -15.26
CA ASP A 650 21.47 -7.87 -16.29
C ASP A 650 20.78 -9.09 -15.68
N LYS A 651 21.25 -9.58 -14.52
CA LYS A 651 20.56 -10.64 -13.77
C LYS A 651 19.18 -10.19 -13.28
N LEU A 652 19.02 -8.92 -12.89
CA LEU A 652 17.71 -8.35 -12.56
C LEU A 652 16.83 -8.23 -13.82
N LEU A 653 17.37 -7.83 -14.97
CA LEU A 653 16.65 -7.85 -16.26
C LEU A 653 16.13 -9.25 -16.60
N GLU A 654 16.99 -10.28 -16.59
CA GLU A 654 16.61 -11.66 -16.93
C GLU A 654 15.38 -12.17 -16.14
N ASN A 655 15.25 -11.76 -14.88
CA ASN A 655 14.19 -12.22 -13.98
C ASN A 655 13.03 -11.23 -13.85
N ARG A 656 13.23 -9.95 -14.18
CA ARG A 656 12.33 -8.82 -13.86
C ARG A 656 12.33 -7.71 -14.94
N ALA A 657 12.38 -8.08 -16.23
CA ALA A 657 12.44 -7.16 -17.37
C ALA A 657 11.24 -6.21 -17.55
N GLU A 658 10.07 -6.58 -17.00
CA GLU A 658 8.78 -5.89 -17.18
C GLU A 658 8.49 -4.83 -16.09
N PHE A 659 9.40 -4.66 -15.13
CA PHE A 659 9.20 -3.77 -13.99
C PHE A 659 9.61 -2.31 -14.26
N PRO A 660 8.97 -1.31 -13.63
CA PRO A 660 9.27 0.11 -13.83
C PRO A 660 10.75 0.48 -13.67
N GLY A 661 11.41 0.00 -12.62
CA GLY A 661 12.84 0.29 -12.38
C GLY A 661 13.80 -0.25 -13.45
N SER A 662 13.34 -1.16 -14.32
CA SER A 662 14.16 -1.69 -15.40
C SER A 662 14.45 -0.68 -16.50
N THR A 663 13.61 0.35 -16.72
CA THR A 663 13.85 1.39 -17.75
C THR A 663 15.06 2.22 -17.38
N ALA A 664 15.10 2.74 -16.15
CA ALA A 664 16.22 3.52 -15.62
C ALA A 664 17.57 2.77 -15.70
N PHE A 665 17.57 1.43 -15.60
CA PHE A 665 18.77 0.64 -15.90
C PHE A 665 19.03 0.52 -17.41
N LYS A 666 18.05 0.14 -18.24
CA LYS A 666 18.17 0.04 -19.71
C LYS A 666 18.75 1.33 -20.32
N ASP A 667 18.24 2.49 -19.92
CA ASP A 667 18.64 3.81 -20.43
C ASP A 667 20.09 4.18 -20.06
N ARG A 668 20.54 3.75 -18.88
CA ARG A 668 21.91 3.98 -18.37
C ARG A 668 22.90 2.88 -18.79
N ARG A 669 22.42 1.71 -19.25
CA ARG A 669 23.23 0.51 -19.51
C ARG A 669 24.36 0.77 -20.52
N ALA A 670 24.07 1.46 -21.62
CA ALA A 670 25.06 1.77 -22.66
C ALA A 670 26.26 2.56 -22.10
N TYR A 671 26.00 3.59 -21.28
CA TYR A 671 27.02 4.36 -20.59
C TYR A 671 27.86 3.47 -19.65
N ILE A 672 27.25 2.58 -18.86
CA ILE A 672 27.97 1.68 -17.95
C ILE A 672 28.88 0.72 -18.73
N GLN A 673 28.41 0.18 -19.86
CA GLN A 673 29.24 -0.64 -20.77
C GLN A 673 30.41 0.17 -21.36
N SER A 674 30.23 1.48 -21.61
CA SER A 674 31.36 2.33 -22.02
C SER A 674 32.39 2.49 -20.89
N VAL A 675 31.94 2.62 -19.63
CA VAL A 675 32.82 2.70 -18.46
C VAL A 675 33.66 1.42 -18.28
N GLU A 676 33.05 0.24 -18.44
CA GLU A 676 33.73 -1.06 -18.43
C GLU A 676 34.89 -1.11 -19.45
N MET A 677 34.67 -0.56 -20.64
CA MET A 677 35.62 -0.61 -21.77
C MET A 677 36.78 0.39 -21.67
N ARG A 678 36.73 1.39 -20.77
CA ARG A 678 37.76 2.43 -20.60
C ARG A 678 39.19 1.89 -20.49
N PRO A 679 39.52 0.83 -19.71
CA PRO A 679 40.90 0.33 -19.60
C PRO A 679 41.48 -0.15 -20.93
N ARG A 680 40.66 -0.81 -21.76
CA ARG A 680 41.05 -1.27 -23.11
C ARG A 680 41.27 -0.08 -24.05
N ALA A 681 40.41 0.93 -23.99
CA ALA A 681 40.56 2.17 -24.76
C ALA A 681 41.83 2.95 -24.35
N ILE A 682 42.12 3.08 -23.05
CA ILE A 682 43.36 3.68 -22.54
C ILE A 682 44.58 2.92 -23.07
N GLU A 683 44.58 1.59 -23.03
CA GLU A 683 45.70 0.79 -23.53
C GLU A 683 45.90 0.97 -25.05
N SER A 684 44.82 1.04 -25.82
CA SER A 684 44.85 1.30 -27.27
C SER A 684 45.42 2.69 -27.59
N LEU A 685 44.94 3.74 -26.90
CA LEU A 685 45.45 5.11 -27.04
C LEU A 685 46.90 5.24 -26.58
N ALA A 686 47.27 4.58 -25.48
CA ALA A 686 48.65 4.57 -24.97
C ALA A 686 49.61 3.83 -25.91
N LYS A 687 49.15 2.81 -26.65
CA LYS A 687 49.90 2.18 -27.75
C LYS A 687 50.03 3.13 -28.94
N LEU A 688 48.94 3.79 -29.35
CA LEU A 688 48.93 4.77 -30.45
C LEU A 688 49.92 5.91 -30.24
N PHE A 689 49.90 6.57 -29.07
CA PHE A 689 50.83 7.65 -28.74
C PHE A 689 52.23 7.17 -28.29
N ARG A 690 52.56 5.90 -28.53
CA ARG A 690 53.92 5.32 -28.41
C ARG A 690 54.45 4.76 -29.74
N ASP A 691 53.65 4.78 -30.80
CA ASP A 691 54.04 4.35 -32.15
C ASP A 691 55.25 5.18 -32.66
N PRO A 692 56.34 4.57 -33.15
CA PRO A 692 57.52 5.30 -33.64
C PRO A 692 57.27 6.24 -34.85
N LEU A 693 56.12 6.13 -35.54
CA LEU A 693 55.72 7.08 -36.58
C LEU A 693 54.94 8.30 -36.03
N ILE A 694 54.58 8.26 -34.75
CA ILE A 694 53.77 9.27 -34.07
C ILE A 694 54.60 9.95 -32.97
N ALA A 695 55.27 9.18 -32.11
CA ALA A 695 56.10 9.68 -31.02
C ALA A 695 57.60 9.72 -31.37
N ASN A 696 58.34 10.60 -30.70
CA ASN A 696 59.80 10.74 -30.76
C ASN A 696 60.41 11.18 -32.09
N LEU A 697 59.62 11.63 -33.06
CA LEU A 697 60.09 12.16 -34.32
C LEU A 697 60.48 13.64 -34.26
N TRP A 698 61.28 14.02 -35.23
CA TRP A 698 61.58 15.38 -35.66
C TRP A 698 61.03 15.58 -37.07
N MET A 699 60.71 16.82 -37.44
CA MET A 699 60.22 17.15 -38.78
C MET A 699 61.06 18.28 -39.38
N LEU A 700 61.41 18.11 -40.65
CA LEU A 700 61.97 19.16 -41.50
C LEU A 700 61.01 19.38 -42.67
N HIS A 701 60.48 20.61 -42.81
CA HIS A 701 59.54 21.01 -43.85
C HIS A 701 60.19 22.00 -44.82
N LYS A 702 59.88 21.87 -46.12
CA LYS A 702 60.48 22.70 -47.17
C LYS A 702 59.50 23.74 -47.71
N ALA A 703 59.92 25.01 -47.73
CA ALA A 703 59.08 26.14 -48.15
C ALA A 703 58.85 26.25 -49.67
N ASP A 704 59.71 25.61 -50.46
CA ASP A 704 59.69 25.64 -51.94
C ASP A 704 58.69 24.66 -52.58
N ASN A 705 58.35 23.55 -51.90
CA ASN A 705 57.48 22.50 -52.45
C ASN A 705 56.57 21.79 -51.44
N GLY A 706 56.63 22.09 -50.15
CA GLY A 706 55.79 21.47 -49.12
C GLY A 706 56.14 20.02 -48.79
N ASP A 707 57.32 19.52 -49.18
CA ASP A 707 57.78 18.19 -48.74
C ASP A 707 58.13 18.23 -47.23
N SER A 708 57.41 17.43 -46.43
CA SER A 708 57.79 17.11 -45.03
C SER A 708 58.68 15.86 -44.98
N PHE A 709 59.77 15.92 -44.22
CA PHE A 709 60.64 14.80 -43.91
C PHE A 709 60.53 14.47 -42.42
N TYR A 710 60.20 13.20 -42.11
CA TYR A 710 60.02 12.73 -40.74
C TYR A 710 61.24 11.94 -40.28
N CYS A 711 61.97 12.52 -39.32
CA CYS A 711 63.32 12.13 -38.94
C CYS A 711 63.34 11.46 -37.54
N PRO A 712 64.01 10.31 -37.35
CA PRO A 712 64.13 9.65 -36.04
C PRO A 712 65.17 10.31 -35.11
N GLN A 713 65.90 11.32 -35.60
CA GLN A 713 66.89 12.10 -34.87
C GLN A 713 66.76 13.57 -35.29
N GLU A 714 67.23 14.47 -34.45
CA GLU A 714 67.23 15.92 -34.71
C GLU A 714 68.05 16.21 -35.99
N PRO A 715 67.49 16.92 -36.99
CA PRO A 715 68.20 17.22 -38.22
C PRO A 715 69.30 18.27 -37.94
N VAL A 716 70.51 18.04 -38.44
CA VAL A 716 71.67 18.89 -38.11
C VAL A 716 72.02 19.80 -39.29
N GLU A 717 71.98 21.11 -39.06
CA GLU A 717 72.51 22.10 -40.01
C GLU A 717 74.03 22.25 -39.87
N ARG A 718 74.75 22.24 -41.00
CA ARG A 718 76.16 22.66 -41.11
C ARG A 718 76.38 23.32 -42.47
N GLU A 719 77.16 24.41 -42.51
CA GLU A 719 77.56 25.05 -43.79
C GLU A 719 76.37 25.41 -44.70
N ASN A 720 75.28 25.91 -44.10
CA ASN A 720 74.01 26.23 -44.77
C ASN A 720 73.39 25.03 -45.52
N GLN A 721 73.57 23.82 -44.96
CA GLN A 721 73.07 22.55 -45.48
C GLN A 721 72.54 21.68 -44.34
N TRP A 722 71.33 21.16 -44.48
CA TRP A 722 70.76 20.21 -43.53
C TRP A 722 71.20 18.78 -43.86
N ARG A 723 71.56 18.01 -42.82
CA ARG A 723 71.88 16.58 -42.88
C ARG A 723 70.95 15.80 -41.94
N PHE A 724 70.26 14.80 -42.46
CA PHE A 724 69.27 14.02 -41.73
C PHE A 724 69.03 12.64 -42.35
N GLU A 725 68.48 11.72 -41.57
CA GLU A 725 67.80 10.51 -42.04
C GLU A 725 66.30 10.69 -41.88
N TYR A 726 65.49 10.11 -42.77
CA TYR A 726 64.03 10.13 -42.67
C TYR A 726 63.42 8.76 -42.96
N TYR A 727 62.20 8.52 -42.49
CA TYR A 727 61.46 7.28 -42.74
C TYR A 727 60.71 7.29 -44.07
N THR A 728 60.74 6.18 -44.81
CA THR A 728 60.07 6.05 -46.13
C THR A 728 58.90 5.07 -46.17
N ASP A 729 58.64 4.33 -45.09
CA ASP A 729 57.54 3.36 -45.00
C ASP A 729 57.18 3.00 -43.54
N PHE A 730 56.13 2.18 -43.40
CA PHE A 730 55.66 1.65 -42.12
C PHE A 730 56.60 0.62 -41.48
N SER A 731 57.60 0.10 -42.21
CA SER A 731 58.63 -0.80 -41.69
C SER A 731 59.79 -0.04 -41.04
N LEU A 732 59.68 1.29 -40.91
CA LEU A 732 60.71 2.18 -40.40
C LEU A 732 62.00 2.13 -41.23
N THR A 733 61.89 1.86 -42.54
CA THR A 733 63.04 1.95 -43.45
C THR A 733 63.57 3.39 -43.47
N LYS A 734 64.84 3.53 -43.10
CA LYS A 734 65.55 4.81 -43.10
C LYS A 734 66.14 5.12 -44.47
N ARG A 735 66.08 6.38 -44.88
CA ARG A 735 66.77 6.93 -46.05
C ARG A 735 67.52 8.20 -45.68
N ASN A 736 68.74 8.35 -46.19
CA ASN A 736 69.50 9.59 -46.03
C ASN A 736 68.85 10.70 -46.88
N GLY A 737 68.61 11.87 -46.28
CA GLY A 737 68.04 13.04 -46.96
C GLY A 737 68.95 13.65 -48.03
N GLY A 738 70.26 13.41 -47.92
CA GLY A 738 71.32 14.09 -48.68
C GLY A 738 71.76 15.39 -48.01
N SER A 739 72.36 16.28 -48.80
CA SER A 739 72.60 17.68 -48.41
C SER A 739 71.45 18.54 -48.93
N LEU A 740 70.67 19.13 -48.03
CA LEU A 740 69.56 19.99 -48.40
C LEU A 740 69.93 21.47 -48.33
N LYS A 741 69.95 22.16 -49.47
CA LYS A 741 70.26 23.61 -49.63
C LYS A 741 69.03 24.52 -49.76
N SER A 742 67.82 23.97 -49.78
CA SER A 742 66.57 24.71 -49.97
C SER A 742 66.17 25.52 -48.73
N ALA A 743 65.31 26.52 -48.91
CA ALA A 743 64.66 27.20 -47.79
C ALA A 743 63.82 26.23 -46.96
N VAL A 744 64.20 26.06 -45.70
CA VAL A 744 63.48 25.31 -44.67
C VAL A 744 62.77 26.33 -43.78
N ASP A 745 61.44 26.31 -43.73
CA ASP A 745 60.64 27.19 -42.86
C ASP A 745 60.36 26.57 -41.48
N TYR A 746 60.62 25.26 -41.32
CA TYR A 746 60.49 24.56 -40.05
C TYR A 746 61.45 23.38 -39.97
N ALA A 747 62.28 23.39 -38.92
CA ALA A 747 63.01 22.23 -38.42
C ALA A 747 62.78 22.18 -36.90
N GLY A 748 62.28 21.06 -36.38
CA GLY A 748 61.89 20.96 -34.98
C GLY A 748 61.27 19.61 -34.62
N ARG A 749 60.64 19.52 -33.44
CA ARG A 749 59.89 18.33 -33.00
C ARG A 749 58.76 18.05 -34.00
N ALA A 750 58.47 16.80 -34.33
CA ALA A 750 57.38 16.53 -35.27
C ALA A 750 56.03 16.93 -34.62
N PRO A 751 55.09 17.59 -35.33
CA PRO A 751 53.81 18.02 -34.76
C PRO A 751 53.00 16.87 -34.14
N GLN A 752 53.09 15.67 -34.71
CA GLN A 752 52.48 14.45 -34.16
C GLN A 752 53.18 13.94 -32.88
N SER A 753 54.46 14.27 -32.67
CA SER A 753 55.22 13.91 -31.46
C SER A 753 54.99 14.89 -30.32
N GLU A 754 54.86 16.19 -30.61
CA GLU A 754 54.32 17.17 -29.65
C GLU A 754 52.93 16.73 -29.18
N LEU A 755 52.06 16.36 -30.13
CA LEU A 755 50.72 15.84 -29.84
C LEU A 755 50.78 14.53 -29.04
N ALA A 756 51.69 13.61 -29.34
CA ALA A 756 51.86 12.37 -28.56
C ALA A 756 52.41 12.60 -27.15
N GLU A 757 53.18 13.67 -26.93
CA GLU A 757 53.64 14.09 -25.60
C GLU A 757 52.48 14.63 -24.78
N SER A 758 51.78 15.66 -25.27
CA SER A 758 50.59 16.23 -24.59
C SER A 758 49.46 15.21 -24.40
N SER A 759 49.18 14.35 -25.39
CA SER A 759 48.15 13.32 -25.27
C SER A 759 48.46 12.28 -24.21
N ARG A 760 49.74 11.90 -24.01
CA ARG A 760 50.13 10.98 -22.93
C ARG A 760 50.04 11.63 -21.56
N GLU A 761 50.30 12.94 -21.45
CA GLU A 761 50.09 13.70 -20.22
C GLU A 761 48.60 13.79 -19.88
N ALA A 762 47.75 14.16 -20.83
CA ALA A 762 46.29 14.26 -20.64
C ALA A 762 45.66 12.91 -20.28
N LEU A 763 46.10 11.80 -20.89
CA LEU A 763 45.70 10.44 -20.49
C LEU A 763 46.14 10.08 -19.06
N GLY A 764 47.26 10.63 -18.58
CA GLY A 764 47.70 10.51 -17.19
C GLY A 764 46.82 11.28 -16.19
N GLN A 765 46.06 12.28 -16.66
CA GLN A 765 45.16 13.10 -15.83
C GLN A 765 43.73 12.51 -15.69
N LEU A 766 43.45 11.33 -16.26
CA LEU A 766 42.13 10.67 -16.15
C LEU A 766 41.68 10.32 -14.72
N GLY A 767 42.59 10.41 -13.72
CA GLY A 767 42.23 10.29 -12.29
C GLY A 767 41.72 11.58 -11.65
N SER A 768 41.87 12.74 -12.31
CA SER A 768 41.43 14.06 -11.80
C SER A 768 40.52 14.82 -12.78
N ARG A 769 40.27 14.26 -13.97
CA ARG A 769 39.46 14.85 -15.05
C ARG A 769 38.54 13.78 -15.65
N SER A 770 37.36 14.19 -16.10
CA SER A 770 36.43 13.25 -16.75
C SER A 770 36.99 12.71 -18.07
N TRP A 771 36.58 11.49 -18.42
CA TRP A 771 36.91 10.85 -19.70
C TRP A 771 36.55 11.75 -20.88
N GLU A 772 35.34 12.29 -20.85
CA GLU A 772 34.74 13.14 -21.87
C GLU A 772 35.59 14.40 -22.08
N SER A 773 36.09 15.02 -21.00
CA SER A 773 36.96 16.21 -21.07
C SER A 773 38.29 15.89 -21.74
N VAL A 774 38.95 14.81 -21.33
CA VAL A 774 40.26 14.41 -21.89
C VAL A 774 40.10 14.03 -23.36
N MET A 775 39.10 13.22 -23.73
CA MET A 775 38.91 12.80 -25.12
C MET A 775 38.54 13.95 -26.06
N CYS A 776 37.71 14.91 -25.62
CA CYS A 776 37.42 16.11 -26.39
C CYS A 776 38.67 16.98 -26.60
N GLU A 777 39.55 17.08 -25.60
CA GLU A 777 40.85 17.74 -25.73
C GLU A 777 41.76 17.02 -26.74
N LEU A 778 41.86 15.68 -26.68
CA LEU A 778 42.66 14.92 -27.65
C LEU A 778 42.18 15.16 -29.09
N LEU A 779 40.86 15.11 -29.32
CA LEU A 779 40.27 15.30 -30.64
C LEU A 779 40.44 16.74 -31.16
N ARG A 780 40.27 17.75 -30.29
CA ARG A 780 40.56 19.16 -30.62
C ARG A 780 42.04 19.36 -30.94
N GLY A 781 42.94 18.81 -30.13
CA GLY A 781 44.39 18.88 -30.35
C GLY A 781 44.84 18.23 -31.66
N VAL A 782 44.18 17.16 -32.11
CA VAL A 782 44.42 16.58 -33.45
C VAL A 782 43.98 17.55 -34.55
N MET A 783 42.82 18.22 -34.43
CA MET A 783 42.33 19.19 -35.42
C MET A 783 43.24 20.43 -35.52
N GLU A 784 43.61 21.02 -34.38
CA GLU A 784 44.32 22.31 -34.31
C GLU A 784 45.76 22.28 -34.85
N LYS A 785 46.43 21.11 -34.86
CA LYS A 785 47.81 20.96 -35.36
C LYS A 785 47.88 21.04 -36.89
N GLN A 786 47.78 22.25 -37.45
CA GLN A 786 47.77 22.51 -38.90
C GLN A 786 49.02 22.03 -39.67
N ARG A 787 50.18 21.92 -39.01
CA ARG A 787 51.43 21.39 -39.62
C ARG A 787 51.51 19.85 -39.65
N LEU A 788 50.52 19.13 -39.12
CA LEU A 788 50.47 17.67 -39.10
C LEU A 788 49.96 17.14 -40.44
N ASP A 789 50.54 16.04 -40.95
CA ASP A 789 50.20 15.50 -42.29
C ASP A 789 48.67 15.24 -42.42
N PRO A 790 47.99 15.75 -43.48
CA PRO A 790 46.56 15.55 -43.67
C PRO A 790 46.07 14.10 -43.59
N ILE A 791 46.83 13.13 -44.09
CA ILE A 791 46.46 11.70 -44.03
C ILE A 791 46.62 11.20 -42.59
N LEU A 792 47.74 11.52 -41.94
CA LEU A 792 47.95 11.18 -40.52
C LEU A 792 46.89 11.84 -39.62
N ARG A 793 46.44 13.06 -39.91
CA ARG A 793 45.40 13.75 -39.14
C ARG A 793 44.09 12.99 -39.19
N LEU A 794 43.68 12.48 -40.36
CA LEU A 794 42.50 11.61 -40.48
C LEU A 794 42.68 10.26 -39.75
N ILE A 795 43.85 9.63 -39.86
CA ILE A 795 44.17 8.39 -39.14
C ILE A 795 44.06 8.60 -37.63
N LEU A 796 44.61 9.70 -37.10
CA LEU A 796 44.55 10.05 -35.69
C LEU A 796 43.12 10.35 -35.24
N LEU A 797 42.36 11.19 -35.96
CA LEU A 797 40.95 11.46 -35.66
C LEU A 797 40.15 10.15 -35.59
N LYS A 798 40.27 9.30 -36.61
CA LYS A 798 39.48 8.07 -36.74
C LYS A 798 39.86 6.99 -35.72
N ARG A 799 41.11 6.97 -35.24
CA ARG A 799 41.53 6.09 -34.13
C ARG A 799 41.16 6.67 -32.77
N VAL A 800 41.42 7.95 -32.50
CA VAL A 800 41.12 8.57 -31.21
C VAL A 800 39.61 8.60 -30.97
N LEU A 801 38.80 8.97 -31.97
CA LEU A 801 37.34 9.03 -31.83
C LEU A 801 36.75 7.64 -31.53
N ARG A 802 37.26 6.59 -32.19
CA ARG A 802 36.83 5.20 -31.95
C ARG A 802 37.04 4.77 -30.50
N GLU A 803 38.22 5.00 -29.95
CA GLU A 803 38.51 4.61 -28.56
C GLU A 803 37.83 5.55 -27.55
N ALA A 804 37.66 6.82 -27.89
CA ALA A 804 36.92 7.80 -27.08
C ALA A 804 35.43 7.45 -26.94
N ALA A 805 34.76 7.11 -28.04
CA ALA A 805 33.37 6.65 -28.08
C ALA A 805 33.19 5.34 -27.31
N ARG A 806 34.06 4.35 -27.53
CA ARG A 806 34.09 3.09 -26.74
C ARG A 806 34.17 3.30 -25.22
N GLY A 807 34.77 4.40 -24.76
CA GLY A 807 34.84 4.76 -23.35
C GLY A 807 33.74 5.71 -22.86
N SER A 808 32.86 6.21 -23.74
CA SER A 808 31.69 7.03 -23.35
C SER A 808 30.63 7.13 -24.45
N ASP A 809 29.46 6.56 -24.15
CA ASP A 809 28.16 6.79 -24.81
C ASP A 809 27.88 8.28 -25.12
N ALA A 810 28.27 9.20 -24.25
CA ALA A 810 28.11 10.65 -24.48
C ALA A 810 29.04 11.18 -25.58
N VAL A 811 30.24 10.60 -25.74
CA VAL A 811 31.12 10.89 -26.88
C VAL A 811 30.55 10.28 -28.16
N GLU A 812 30.08 9.03 -28.10
CA GLU A 812 29.48 8.34 -29.25
C GLU A 812 28.28 9.09 -29.84
N LYS A 813 27.34 9.52 -28.98
CA LYS A 813 26.17 10.35 -29.34
C LYS A 813 26.54 11.78 -29.74
N GLY A 814 27.53 12.38 -29.08
CA GLY A 814 27.94 13.76 -29.37
C GLY A 814 28.71 13.90 -30.68
N PHE A 815 29.46 12.88 -31.09
CA PHE A 815 30.28 12.90 -32.30
C PHE A 815 29.65 12.18 -33.50
N THR A 816 28.44 11.63 -33.42
CA THR A 816 27.83 10.81 -34.50
C THR A 816 27.98 11.47 -35.88
N THR A 817 27.42 12.67 -36.09
CA THR A 817 27.50 13.42 -37.36
C THR A 817 28.94 13.70 -37.82
N PHE A 818 29.88 13.91 -36.90
CA PHE A 818 31.30 14.13 -37.22
C PHE A 818 32.01 12.81 -37.56
N GLY A 819 31.61 11.71 -36.93
CA GLY A 819 32.09 10.35 -37.18
C GLY A 819 31.61 9.80 -38.51
N ASP A 820 30.35 10.02 -38.86
CA ASP A 820 29.77 9.67 -40.17
C ASP A 820 30.49 10.45 -41.28
N SER A 821 30.64 11.77 -41.11
CA SER A 821 31.46 12.64 -41.96
C SER A 821 32.93 12.23 -42.05
N LEU A 822 33.43 11.36 -41.17
CA LEU A 822 34.79 10.78 -41.14
C LEU A 822 34.82 9.29 -41.58
N ASN A 823 33.65 8.70 -41.82
CA ASN A 823 33.46 7.32 -42.27
C ASN A 823 33.13 7.22 -43.76
N ASP A 824 32.34 8.13 -44.30
CA ASP A 824 31.83 8.11 -45.68
C ASP A 824 32.89 8.39 -46.79
N ILE A 825 34.18 8.39 -46.46
CA ILE A 825 35.24 8.79 -47.39
C ILE A 825 36.11 7.62 -47.87
N ASN A 826 36.17 7.47 -49.18
CA ASN A 826 37.15 6.68 -49.90
C ASN A 826 38.49 7.44 -50.07
N ILE A 827 39.28 7.54 -48.99
CA ILE A 827 40.70 7.93 -48.99
C ILE A 827 41.53 6.73 -48.55
N ASP A 828 42.57 6.38 -49.31
CA ASP A 828 43.49 5.33 -48.92
C ASP A 828 44.43 5.82 -47.80
N MET A 829 44.18 5.36 -46.58
CA MET A 829 45.00 5.65 -45.40
C MET A 829 46.22 4.71 -45.26
N THR A 830 46.42 3.78 -46.19
CA THR A 830 47.54 2.81 -46.20
C THR A 830 48.72 3.26 -47.08
N VAL A 831 48.58 4.37 -47.82
CA VAL A 831 49.69 4.99 -48.58
C VAL A 831 50.81 5.47 -47.65
N LYS A 832 52.03 5.56 -48.19
CA LYS A 832 53.26 5.93 -47.45
C LYS A 832 53.34 7.42 -47.19
N TRP A 833 52.44 7.96 -46.37
CA TRP A 833 52.35 9.38 -46.03
C TRP A 833 53.66 9.97 -45.48
N MET A 834 54.55 9.16 -44.89
CA MET A 834 55.85 9.60 -44.38
C MET A 834 56.93 9.85 -45.46
N ASP A 835 56.83 9.26 -46.66
CA ASP A 835 57.75 9.59 -47.76
C ASP A 835 57.17 10.75 -48.58
N PRO A 836 57.78 11.95 -48.56
CA PRO A 836 57.34 13.06 -49.41
C PRO A 836 57.46 12.76 -50.90
N ARG A 837 58.18 11.69 -51.30
CA ARG A 837 58.41 11.30 -52.71
C ARG A 837 57.39 10.30 -53.28
N ASP A 838 56.50 9.74 -52.44
CA ASP A 838 55.47 8.79 -52.89
C ASP A 838 54.35 9.53 -53.67
N THR A 839 54.02 9.04 -54.87
CA THR A 839 53.08 9.71 -55.78
C THR A 839 51.62 9.55 -55.39
N GLU A 840 51.26 8.46 -54.71
CA GLU A 840 49.89 8.20 -54.28
C GLU A 840 49.63 8.91 -52.96
N ALA A 841 50.59 8.89 -52.03
CA ALA A 841 50.56 9.71 -50.83
C ALA A 841 50.38 11.21 -51.14
N ARG A 842 51.01 11.73 -52.21
CA ARG A 842 50.79 13.11 -52.67
C ARG A 842 49.35 13.36 -53.15
N LYS A 843 48.72 12.42 -53.86
CA LYS A 843 47.31 12.52 -54.30
C LYS A 843 46.37 12.50 -53.09
N GLU A 844 46.54 11.53 -52.20
CA GLU A 844 45.66 11.34 -51.05
C GLU A 844 45.79 12.49 -50.05
N ARG A 845 47.00 13.02 -49.84
CA ARG A 845 47.24 14.23 -49.02
C ARG A 845 46.42 15.42 -49.53
N ALA A 846 46.32 15.59 -50.84
CA ALA A 846 45.51 16.65 -51.46
C ALA A 846 43.99 16.37 -51.45
N ARG A 847 43.54 15.13 -51.21
CA ARG A 847 42.13 14.81 -50.90
C ARG A 847 41.85 15.08 -49.42
N ALA A 848 42.67 14.51 -48.54
CA ALA A 848 42.59 14.66 -47.10
C ALA A 848 42.58 16.12 -46.65
N ALA A 849 43.47 16.96 -47.21
CA ALA A 849 43.51 18.39 -46.91
C ALA A 849 42.20 19.12 -47.23
N ARG A 850 41.51 18.75 -48.32
CA ARG A 850 40.20 19.31 -48.68
C ARG A 850 39.09 18.78 -47.76
N LEU A 851 39.07 17.48 -47.48
CA LEU A 851 38.11 16.88 -46.55
C LEU A 851 38.17 17.53 -45.16
N LEU A 852 39.37 17.78 -44.64
CA LEU A 852 39.57 18.39 -43.32
C LEU A 852 39.05 19.85 -43.22
N LEU A 853 38.67 20.47 -44.35
CA LEU A 853 37.98 21.75 -44.42
C LEU A 853 36.45 21.61 -44.63
N GLN A 854 35.97 20.39 -44.89
CA GLN A 854 34.56 20.02 -45.10
C GLN A 854 33.93 19.32 -43.89
N LEU A 855 34.73 18.81 -42.95
CA LEU A 855 34.24 18.22 -41.69
C LEU A 855 33.45 19.25 -40.87
N PRO A 856 32.39 18.84 -40.14
CA PRO A 856 31.67 19.72 -39.23
C PRO A 856 32.57 20.37 -38.17
N PRO A 857 32.26 21.58 -37.68
CA PRO A 857 33.04 22.23 -36.63
C PRO A 857 33.09 21.38 -35.36
N ILE A 858 34.28 20.94 -34.96
CA ILE A 858 34.48 19.99 -33.85
C ILE A 858 33.85 20.45 -32.52
N ASP A 859 33.80 21.76 -32.27
CA ASP A 859 33.19 22.31 -31.06
C ASP A 859 31.67 22.07 -30.98
N GLN A 860 30.97 21.84 -32.11
CA GLN A 860 29.56 21.43 -32.09
C GLN A 860 29.41 20.00 -31.54
N ALA A 861 30.29 19.08 -31.95
CA ALA A 861 30.32 17.70 -31.44
C ALA A 861 30.71 17.67 -29.95
N ILE A 862 31.68 18.48 -29.54
CA ILE A 862 32.05 18.64 -28.12
C ILE A 862 30.86 19.20 -27.30
N GLN A 863 30.12 20.19 -27.81
CA GLN A 863 28.92 20.70 -27.14
C GLN A 863 27.80 19.64 -27.05
N ALA A 864 27.61 18.83 -28.09
CA ALA A 864 26.65 17.72 -28.06
C ALA A 864 27.06 16.65 -27.03
N THR A 865 28.35 16.31 -26.95
CA THR A 865 28.88 15.42 -25.89
C THR A 865 28.62 15.97 -24.49
N VAL A 866 28.84 17.26 -24.26
CA VAL A 866 28.56 17.89 -22.95
C VAL A 866 27.07 17.80 -22.60
N ARG A 867 26.16 18.04 -23.55
CA ARG A 867 24.70 17.90 -23.31
C ARG A 867 24.30 16.46 -23.00
N ALA A 868 24.80 15.49 -23.76
CA ALA A 868 24.54 14.06 -23.51
C ALA A 868 25.04 13.62 -22.13
N TYR A 869 26.25 14.05 -21.75
CA TYR A 869 26.83 13.77 -20.43
C TYR A 869 26.09 14.48 -19.29
N GLN A 870 25.52 15.67 -19.52
CA GLN A 870 24.68 16.36 -18.54
C GLN A 870 23.33 15.66 -18.34
N ALA A 871 22.68 15.19 -19.40
CA ALA A 871 21.42 14.45 -19.30
C ALA A 871 21.57 13.19 -18.41
N LEU A 872 22.65 12.44 -18.60
CA LEU A 872 23.01 11.27 -17.77
C LEU A 872 23.28 11.58 -16.28
N ARG A 873 23.41 12.86 -15.91
CA ARG A 873 23.65 13.33 -14.53
C ARG A 873 22.47 14.07 -13.89
N LEU A 874 21.39 14.35 -14.63
CA LEU A 874 20.24 15.13 -14.16
C LEU A 874 18.96 14.31 -14.01
N ALA A 875 18.86 13.17 -14.70
CA ALA A 875 17.74 12.24 -14.56
C ALA A 875 18.08 11.17 -13.51
N ASP A 876 17.80 11.47 -12.24
CA ASP A 876 17.85 10.46 -11.17
C ASP A 876 16.73 9.42 -11.33
N PRO A 877 16.96 8.15 -10.93
CA PRO A 877 15.99 7.10 -11.13
C PRO A 877 14.84 7.24 -10.11
N PRO A 878 13.57 7.06 -10.50
CA PRO A 878 12.46 7.14 -9.56
C PRO A 878 12.57 6.03 -8.51
N LEU A 879 12.85 6.41 -7.27
CA LEU A 879 13.05 5.47 -6.16
C LEU A 879 11.70 5.20 -5.48
N HIS A 880 11.47 3.95 -5.08
CA HIS A 880 10.23 3.54 -4.45
C HIS A 880 10.50 2.94 -3.07
N SER A 881 9.95 3.55 -2.02
CA SER A 881 10.01 3.02 -0.65
C SER A 881 8.64 2.55 -0.21
N TRP A 882 8.53 1.31 0.29
CA TRP A 882 7.29 0.82 0.91
C TRP A 882 7.09 1.52 2.26
N ILE A 883 6.01 2.28 2.39
CA ILE A 883 5.73 3.12 3.57
C ILE A 883 4.52 2.66 4.38
N GLY A 884 3.59 1.92 3.77
CA GLY A 884 2.31 1.58 4.36
C GLY A 884 1.48 0.62 3.50
N TRP A 885 0.20 0.51 3.81
CA TRP A 885 -0.75 -0.31 3.06
C TRP A 885 -2.15 0.32 3.06
N LEU A 886 -2.98 -0.02 2.06
CA LEU A 886 -4.34 0.52 1.91
C LEU A 886 -5.30 -0.12 2.93
N SER A 887 -5.89 0.71 3.80
CA SER A 887 -6.96 0.35 4.73
C SER A 887 -8.21 1.18 4.43
N ARG A 888 -9.32 0.85 5.09
CA ARG A 888 -10.44 1.77 5.27
C ARG A 888 -10.57 2.19 6.72
N ASP A 889 -10.88 3.48 6.90
CA ASP A 889 -11.26 4.06 8.18
C ASP A 889 -12.63 3.54 8.65
N SER A 890 -13.05 3.93 9.86
CA SER A 890 -14.35 3.58 10.43
C SER A 890 -15.56 4.17 9.67
N SER A 891 -15.33 5.12 8.77
CA SER A 891 -16.33 5.74 7.89
C SER A 891 -16.37 5.12 6.48
N GLY A 892 -15.45 4.19 6.17
CA GLY A 892 -15.30 3.55 4.86
C GLY A 892 -14.46 4.31 3.84
N ASN A 893 -13.82 5.43 4.20
CA ASN A 893 -12.88 6.15 3.34
C ASN A 893 -11.56 5.39 3.20
N TRP A 894 -10.82 5.64 2.12
CA TRP A 894 -9.48 5.05 1.92
C TRP A 894 -8.40 5.82 2.67
N GLU A 895 -7.62 5.11 3.47
CA GLU A 895 -6.46 5.61 4.22
C GLU A 895 -5.19 4.81 3.85
N VAL A 896 -4.01 5.35 4.17
CA VAL A 896 -2.76 4.58 4.15
C VAL A 896 -2.31 4.39 5.59
N VAL A 897 -2.30 3.13 6.06
CA VAL A 897 -1.73 2.79 7.36
C VAL A 897 -0.22 2.70 7.20
N THR A 898 0.52 3.65 7.78
CA THR A 898 1.99 3.68 7.76
C THR A 898 2.59 3.12 9.06
N ARG A 899 3.86 2.73 8.98
CA ARG A 899 4.65 2.28 10.14
C ARG A 899 5.14 3.43 11.01
N GLU A 900 5.48 4.54 10.36
CA GLU A 900 6.22 5.68 10.90
C GLU A 900 5.64 6.99 10.35
N ASN A 901 5.98 8.12 10.98
CA ASN A 901 5.65 9.44 10.45
C ASN A 901 6.41 9.67 9.14
N LEU A 902 5.72 10.23 8.16
CA LEU A 902 6.27 10.49 6.83
C LEU A 902 6.98 11.85 6.83
N GLU A 903 8.30 11.88 6.66
CA GLU A 903 9.06 13.14 6.52
C GLU A 903 9.31 13.53 5.05
N ALA A 904 8.95 12.67 4.10
CA ALA A 904 9.20 12.85 2.67
C ALA A 904 7.91 13.07 1.87
N ASP A 905 7.89 14.16 1.08
CA ASP A 905 6.86 14.44 0.08
C ASP A 905 7.07 13.59 -1.17
N GLY A 906 5.99 13.27 -1.89
CA GLY A 906 6.05 12.53 -3.14
C GLY A 906 4.73 11.89 -3.56
N ALA A 907 4.76 11.05 -4.59
CA ALA A 907 3.56 10.39 -5.11
C ALA A 907 3.27 9.06 -4.40
N LEU A 908 2.03 8.86 -3.97
CA LEU A 908 1.57 7.57 -3.44
C LEU A 908 1.17 6.68 -4.61
N VAL A 909 1.82 5.52 -4.72
CA VAL A 909 1.61 4.56 -5.81
C VAL A 909 1.42 3.14 -5.28
N VAL A 910 0.67 2.33 -6.02
CA VAL A 910 0.52 0.88 -5.80
C VAL A 910 0.89 0.13 -7.08
N LEU A 911 1.33 -1.13 -6.95
CA LEU A 911 1.45 -2.03 -8.10
C LEU A 911 0.15 -2.81 -8.31
N MET A 912 -0.13 -3.10 -9.58
CA MET A 912 -1.07 -4.13 -10.01
C MET A 912 -0.46 -4.97 -11.13
N SER A 913 -0.99 -6.19 -11.30
CA SER A 913 -0.84 -6.95 -12.55
C SER A 913 -1.55 -6.21 -13.69
N GLY A 914 -0.81 -5.88 -14.76
CA GLY A 914 -1.35 -5.30 -15.99
C GLY A 914 -2.04 -6.34 -16.88
N GLN A 915 -2.33 -5.99 -18.14
CA GLN A 915 -2.93 -6.92 -19.11
C GLN A 915 -1.91 -7.91 -19.70
N GLY A 916 -1.31 -8.71 -18.83
CA GLY A 916 -0.38 -9.79 -19.14
C GLY A 916 0.22 -10.34 -17.84
N ASP A 917 0.38 -11.67 -17.76
CA ASP A 917 0.63 -12.48 -16.55
C ASP A 917 1.93 -12.18 -15.76
N ARG A 918 2.69 -11.15 -16.18
CA ARG A 918 3.95 -10.66 -15.58
C ARG A 918 4.12 -9.14 -15.62
N SER A 919 3.22 -8.42 -16.28
CA SER A 919 3.32 -6.98 -16.47
C SER A 919 2.99 -6.24 -15.18
N ALA A 920 3.84 -5.29 -14.79
CA ALA A 920 3.73 -4.57 -13.52
C ALA A 920 3.38 -3.09 -13.76
N GLU A 921 2.11 -2.72 -13.51
CA GLU A 921 1.65 -1.33 -13.67
C GLU A 921 1.70 -0.57 -12.33
N LEU A 922 2.29 0.63 -12.35
CA LEU A 922 2.22 1.60 -11.24
C LEU A 922 0.99 2.48 -11.39
N HIS A 923 0.13 2.49 -10.37
CA HIS A 923 -1.07 3.33 -10.33
C HIS A 923 -0.96 4.35 -9.18
N SER A 924 -1.01 5.64 -9.52
CA SER A 924 -0.99 6.72 -8.54
C SER A 924 -2.34 6.83 -7.82
N ILE A 925 -2.32 6.56 -6.51
CA ILE A 925 -3.48 6.61 -5.63
C ILE A 925 -3.58 7.93 -4.85
N GLY A 926 -2.51 8.73 -4.80
CA GLY A 926 -2.45 9.93 -3.95
C GLY A 926 -1.10 10.64 -3.97
N GLN A 927 -0.87 11.47 -2.95
CA GLN A 927 0.39 12.18 -2.71
C GLN A 927 0.60 12.41 -1.20
N ILE A 928 1.85 12.47 -0.76
CA ILE A 928 2.22 13.01 0.56
C ILE A 928 2.63 14.46 0.38
N ARG A 929 2.16 15.33 1.29
CA ARG A 929 2.66 16.70 1.46
C ARG A 929 2.73 17.03 2.94
N GLU A 930 3.85 17.58 3.39
CA GLU A 930 4.07 18.00 4.78
C GLU A 930 3.75 16.85 5.76
N GLY A 931 4.16 15.64 5.38
CA GLY A 931 3.93 14.37 6.09
C GLY A 931 2.49 13.84 6.08
N THR A 932 1.53 14.59 5.54
CA THR A 932 0.12 14.15 5.45
C THR A 932 -0.12 13.36 4.16
N ALA A 933 -0.47 12.08 4.30
CA ALA A 933 -0.85 11.21 3.18
C ALA A 933 -2.27 11.52 2.68
N THR A 934 -2.39 12.02 1.44
CA THR A 934 -3.69 12.34 0.83
C THR A 934 -4.05 11.35 -0.28
N VAL A 935 -5.08 10.54 -0.02
CA VAL A 935 -5.56 9.49 -0.94
C VAL A 935 -6.72 10.01 -1.81
N ARG A 936 -6.69 9.71 -3.10
CA ARG A 936 -7.75 10.07 -4.06
C ARG A 936 -8.86 9.03 -4.02
N SER A 937 -10.04 9.42 -3.53
CA SER A 937 -11.24 8.57 -3.58
C SER A 937 -11.56 8.13 -5.02
N SER A 938 -11.50 6.82 -5.30
CA SER A 938 -11.69 6.26 -6.63
C SER A 938 -12.28 4.85 -6.57
N THR A 939 -12.92 4.43 -7.66
CA THR A 939 -13.43 3.06 -7.88
C THR A 939 -12.50 2.25 -8.81
N SER A 940 -11.24 2.67 -8.97
CA SER A 940 -10.22 1.94 -9.72
C SER A 940 -9.86 0.60 -9.02
N PRO A 941 -9.56 -0.47 -9.77
CA PRO A 941 -9.06 -1.73 -9.19
C PRO A 941 -7.73 -1.58 -8.41
N ALA A 942 -7.06 -0.44 -8.51
CA ALA A 942 -5.92 -0.07 -7.65
C ALA A 942 -6.27 -0.06 -6.15
N PHE A 943 -7.54 0.11 -5.80
CA PHE A 943 -8.02 0.29 -4.44
C PHE A 943 -8.52 -1.03 -3.83
N VAL A 944 -7.61 -1.78 -3.22
CA VAL A 944 -7.84 -3.05 -2.53
C VAL A 944 -7.24 -2.97 -1.13
N GLU A 945 -8.00 -3.38 -0.11
CA GLU A 945 -7.49 -3.42 1.27
C GLU A 945 -6.38 -4.45 1.42
N GLY A 946 -5.34 -4.14 2.20
CA GLY A 946 -4.17 -4.99 2.36
C GLY A 946 -3.16 -4.93 1.20
N ARG A 947 -3.38 -4.07 0.19
CA ARG A 947 -2.37 -3.84 -0.86
C ARG A 947 -1.29 -2.87 -0.36
N PRO A 948 0.01 -3.19 -0.53
CA PRO A 948 1.13 -2.29 -0.23
C PRO A 948 1.07 -0.95 -0.96
N VAL A 949 1.47 0.11 -0.24
CA VAL A 949 1.61 1.47 -0.74
C VAL A 949 3.08 1.88 -0.69
N PHE A 950 3.55 2.35 -1.85
CA PHE A 950 4.90 2.86 -2.03
C PHE A 950 4.85 4.38 -2.19
N LEU A 951 5.85 5.05 -1.62
CA LEU A 951 6.17 6.43 -1.95
C LEU A 951 7.17 6.42 -3.10
N GLN A 952 6.79 7.07 -4.20
CA GLN A 952 7.69 7.38 -5.30
C GLN A 952 8.31 8.76 -5.04
N HIS A 953 9.64 8.78 -4.97
CA HIS A 953 10.52 9.95 -4.87
C HIS A 953 10.99 10.39 -6.26
#